data_AF-A0A257UFD1-F1
#
_entry.id   AF-A0A257UFD1-F1
#
_cell.length_a   1.000
_cell.length_b   1.000
_cell.length_c   1.000
_cell.angle_alpha   90.00
_cell.angle_beta   90.00
_cell.angle_gamma   90.00
#
_symmetry.space_group_name_H-M   'P 1'
#
loop_
_entity.id
_entity.type
_entity.pdbx_description
1 polymer ?
#
loop_
_entity_poly.entity_id
_entity_poly.type
_entity_poly.pdbx_seq_one_letter_code
_entity_poly.pdbx_strand_id
1 'polypeptide(L)'
;MFASKRLFGRSRSTHSRRNQRRLGRFESLEDRRMFSADAPTASETITGNTAFISLHASATSQASAGASGNQTRSDATANDAPYIAVPLSTANAEGTETLTPQQARHAYGLDSIVSQGQSLDGSGQTIAIVDAYNDPSIWGDVAHFNAEFGLPPLEYKESWFELNGQKPPADAGWAGETALDVEWAHAMAPGATILLIHSWDQSPAEYFKAVGWAAQQPGVSAVSMSYGSPEFAAESAFDGDLTTPSGHNGVTFVAASGDRDATHGYQSNDDTGRYPSSSPNVVSVGATALTADASGDWLGEDADPISGGGISPYESEPFYQRDAGITDWIGSLTGMRSTPDVALTDHSSDGIGLPVYDSYDSSNPYLSVWGTSAAAPEFAGLVAVADEGRTLAGEGTLASEMTLGLLYMLNSSFHNITQMAAIQDGNPAFAPRPGYDNVTGLGTPIGNILVPQLIAGGFLSLTPGSSTGNLDVNVGSTINQELATFDDPNGELSPGNYMATINWGDSTTTAGTIGVDANGNLAVYGSHQYSSDGTYAIDVDIHSPRGGSDALVEVNADVSTPPVQITGDLPVNLSAGNDTVNQALVTFVDPAGADAPSNYQATIYWGDNQSSAGTVNFDSSSDQFVVSGEHTYAGAGTYTVTVDVVHGNSPSAGSFFQITVTDPPFELQGGFTISATEGQAFRNQVVATFTDPMNAGGYLANVDFGDGSSAAGEVVAEGGGVYDVLASHTYTSDQPTEAIGVSVVRTVDGQAATVESEADVTVPPLQATGGYTINATAGAGFSQQLVATFVDPSGDETMGDYSAQINWGDGQTSAGTLVPDPSNGFDVLGDHQYSSAGMFTIEVSIQHGPTATASAASTAEASQPSLTPNEQYVTAIYQALLSRAPTAQELQSWSGQLDGGLDREVFVNAIDHSDEYFATIIEPAYEQYLGRAADAAGIDYWTSLMRQGLTDQQLEADFIGSEEFYDKAGGTDLDWVDAMYQDLLGRPADA
;
A
#
# COMPACT_ATOMS: atom_id res chain seq x y z
N MET A 1 10.63 -55.57 13.13
CA MET A 1 11.56 -55.69 14.28
C MET A 1 11.57 -54.33 14.96
N PHE A 2 11.20 -54.25 16.24
CA PHE A 2 11.26 -53.05 17.14
C PHE A 2 10.82 -51.70 16.50
N ALA A 3 9.59 -51.25 16.74
CA ALA A 3 9.20 -50.30 17.83
C ALA A 3 9.25 -48.79 17.47
N SER A 4 8.13 -48.04 17.33
CA SER A 4 7.51 -47.12 18.35
C SER A 4 6.03 -46.67 18.03
N LYS A 5 5.25 -46.03 18.94
CA LYS A 5 3.79 -46.31 19.26
C LYS A 5 2.98 -44.90 19.54
N ARG A 6 1.67 -44.46 19.85
CA ARG A 6 0.11 -44.67 19.70
C ARG A 6 -0.50 -43.62 18.72
N LEU A 7 -1.80 -43.45 18.34
CA LEU A 7 -3.21 -43.86 18.63
C LEU A 7 -4.16 -43.11 19.67
N PHE A 8 -5.21 -42.42 19.13
CA PHE A 8 -6.29 -41.57 19.72
C PHE A 8 -5.87 -40.19 20.35
N GLY A 9 -6.56 -39.03 20.23
CA GLY A 9 -7.95 -38.68 19.83
C GLY A 9 -8.68 -37.69 20.81
N ARG A 10 -9.78 -37.04 20.38
CA ARG A 10 -10.86 -36.31 21.16
C ARG A 10 -10.48 -35.18 22.18
N SER A 11 -11.16 -34.03 22.25
CA SER A 11 -12.59 -33.71 22.51
C SER A 11 -13.07 -34.06 23.94
N ARG A 12 -13.91 -33.26 24.65
CA ARG A 12 -15.16 -32.66 24.14
C ARG A 12 -15.83 -31.69 25.14
N SER A 13 -16.41 -30.58 24.65
CA SER A 13 -17.63 -29.91 25.18
C SER A 13 -17.57 -29.26 26.60
N THR A 14 -18.38 -28.24 26.94
CA THR A 14 -19.82 -28.38 27.21
C THR A 14 -20.56 -27.03 27.43
N HIS A 15 -21.83 -26.99 26.97
CA HIS A 15 -22.94 -26.14 27.49
C HIS A 15 -22.77 -24.58 27.39
N SER A 16 -23.83 -23.73 27.44
CA SER A 16 -25.27 -23.95 27.67
C SER A 16 -26.16 -22.90 26.95
N ARG A 17 -27.36 -23.31 26.52
CA ARG A 17 -28.72 -22.67 26.62
C ARG A 17 -28.81 -21.11 26.76
N ARG A 18 -29.78 -20.38 26.16
CA ARG A 18 -30.99 -20.71 25.34
C ARG A 18 -31.62 -19.42 24.75
N ASN A 19 -32.29 -19.56 23.59
CA ASN A 19 -33.49 -18.86 23.04
C ASN A 19 -34.07 -17.62 23.81
N GLN A 20 -34.54 -16.54 23.17
CA GLN A 20 -35.75 -16.53 22.31
C GLN A 20 -36.01 -15.23 21.47
N ARG A 21 -36.45 -15.42 20.20
CA ARG A 21 -37.64 -14.80 19.50
C ARG A 21 -37.65 -13.28 19.14
N ARG A 22 -37.77 -12.91 17.83
CA ARG A 22 -39.01 -12.59 17.00
C ARG A 22 -39.68 -11.24 17.36
N LEU A 23 -40.24 -10.41 16.46
CA LEU A 23 -40.50 -10.35 14.99
C LEU A 23 -40.07 -8.94 14.46
N GLY A 24 -39.78 -8.67 13.17
CA GLY A 24 -40.70 -8.51 12.01
C GLY A 24 -41.39 -7.11 11.98
N ARG A 25 -41.87 -6.53 10.87
CA ARG A 25 -41.84 -6.82 9.40
C ARG A 25 -42.46 -5.60 8.66
N PHE A 26 -42.12 -5.36 7.38
CA PHE A 26 -42.82 -4.48 6.40
C PHE A 26 -42.80 -2.94 6.66
N GLU A 27 -43.13 -2.03 5.72
CA GLU A 27 -42.98 -1.92 4.23
C GLU A 27 -43.56 -0.54 3.78
N SER A 28 -43.32 -0.12 2.52
CA SER A 28 -44.07 0.94 1.77
C SER A 28 -43.94 2.41 2.24
N LEU A 29 -44.31 3.46 1.47
CA LEU A 29 -44.04 3.86 0.06
C LEU A 29 -44.50 5.34 -0.14
N GLU A 30 -44.08 5.95 -1.26
CA GLU A 30 -44.72 7.10 -1.98
C GLU A 30 -44.99 8.46 -1.27
N ASP A 31 -44.14 9.43 -1.59
CA ASP A 31 -44.42 10.65 -2.41
C ASP A 31 -45.64 11.57 -2.09
N ARG A 32 -45.40 12.90 -2.06
CA ARG A 32 -46.07 13.92 -2.93
C ARG A 32 -45.95 15.41 -2.52
N ARG A 33 -45.67 16.28 -3.52
CA ARG A 33 -46.21 17.66 -3.76
C ARG A 33 -45.80 18.80 -2.78
N MET A 34 -45.82 20.10 -3.12
CA MET A 34 -45.94 20.90 -4.37
C MET A 34 -45.56 22.39 -4.13
N PHE A 35 -45.51 23.20 -5.21
CA PHE A 35 -45.47 24.69 -5.29
C PHE A 35 -44.14 25.41 -4.95
N SER A 36 -43.84 26.62 -5.46
CA SER A 36 -44.02 27.23 -6.81
C SER A 36 -43.44 28.66 -6.89
N ALA A 37 -43.04 29.06 -8.12
CA ALA A 37 -43.18 30.41 -8.70
C ALA A 37 -42.13 31.53 -8.42
N ASP A 38 -41.76 32.16 -9.55
CA ASP A 38 -41.46 33.58 -9.84
C ASP A 38 -40.16 34.31 -9.41
N ALA A 39 -39.70 35.14 -10.35
CA ALA A 39 -38.62 36.15 -10.28
C ALA A 39 -39.28 37.58 -10.35
N PRO A 40 -38.69 38.74 -10.83
CA PRO A 40 -37.44 39.00 -11.57
C PRO A 40 -36.70 40.37 -11.32
N THR A 41 -35.81 40.75 -12.25
CA THR A 41 -35.43 42.13 -12.73
C THR A 41 -34.41 43.05 -12.02
N ALA A 42 -33.85 43.96 -12.85
CA ALA A 42 -32.95 45.13 -12.66
C ALA A 42 -31.42 44.84 -12.69
N SER A 43 -30.52 45.49 -13.46
CA SER A 43 -30.45 46.73 -14.30
C SER A 43 -29.93 48.01 -13.63
N GLU A 44 -28.76 48.53 -14.07
CA GLU A 44 -28.52 49.98 -14.30
C GLU A 44 -27.22 50.30 -15.09
N THR A 45 -26.99 51.57 -15.44
CA THR A 45 -25.90 52.06 -16.33
C THR A 45 -25.42 53.46 -15.90
N ILE A 46 -24.12 53.77 -16.03
CA ILE A 46 -23.54 55.12 -15.78
C ILE A 46 -22.59 55.51 -16.94
N THR A 47 -22.41 56.82 -17.19
CA THR A 47 -21.88 57.39 -18.44
C THR A 47 -20.90 58.57 -18.26
N GLY A 48 -20.09 58.85 -19.30
CA GLY A 48 -19.42 60.15 -19.54
C GLY A 48 -17.89 60.13 -19.69
N ASN A 49 -17.22 61.12 -20.31
CA ASN A 49 -17.69 62.21 -21.19
C ASN A 49 -16.49 63.01 -21.83
N THR A 50 -16.44 63.23 -23.16
CA THR A 50 -15.86 64.42 -23.91
C THR A 50 -14.40 64.94 -23.66
N ALA A 51 -13.64 65.58 -24.59
CA ALA A 51 -13.78 65.88 -26.03
C ALA A 51 -12.53 66.63 -26.64
N PHE A 52 -12.44 66.63 -27.99
CA PHE A 52 -11.85 67.61 -28.97
C PHE A 52 -10.42 68.22 -28.84
N ILE A 53 -9.69 68.24 -29.99
CA ILE A 53 -9.28 69.44 -30.78
C ILE A 53 -8.69 69.01 -32.17
N SER A 54 -8.48 69.92 -33.13
CA SER A 54 -8.05 69.65 -34.52
C SER A 54 -7.10 70.73 -35.08
N LEU A 55 -6.35 70.46 -36.17
CA LEU A 55 -6.10 71.33 -37.36
C LEU A 55 -5.11 70.63 -38.34
N HIS A 56 -5.44 70.38 -39.63
CA HIS A 56 -5.15 71.18 -40.84
C HIS A 56 -3.73 71.11 -41.46
N ALA A 57 -3.65 70.68 -42.73
CA ALA A 57 -2.62 71.00 -43.73
C ALA A 57 -3.27 71.00 -45.15
N SER A 58 -2.61 71.49 -46.21
CA SER A 58 -3.24 71.65 -47.54
C SER A 58 -2.31 71.73 -48.76
N ALA A 59 -2.74 71.06 -49.84
CA ALA A 59 -2.71 71.46 -51.25
C ALA A 59 -1.40 71.43 -52.10
N THR A 60 -1.43 70.52 -53.10
CA THR A 60 -1.11 70.72 -54.54
C THR A 60 0.31 71.03 -55.03
N SER A 61 0.80 70.26 -56.01
CA SER A 61 0.65 70.63 -57.44
C SER A 61 0.94 69.47 -58.42
N GLN A 62 0.61 69.64 -59.70
CA GLN A 62 0.76 68.64 -60.78
C GLN A 62 1.86 69.05 -61.77
N ALA A 63 2.47 68.09 -62.48
CA ALA A 63 2.63 68.12 -63.94
C ALA A 63 3.13 66.76 -64.49
N SER A 64 2.85 66.43 -65.75
CA SER A 64 3.26 65.16 -66.38
C SER A 64 3.59 65.30 -67.87
N ALA A 65 4.57 64.50 -68.33
CA ALA A 65 4.79 64.10 -69.73
C ALA A 65 5.85 62.97 -69.77
N GLY A 66 5.76 61.92 -70.61
CA GLY A 66 4.67 61.55 -71.51
C GLY A 66 5.16 60.98 -72.85
N ALA A 67 5.43 59.68 -72.93
CA ALA A 67 5.76 58.97 -74.18
C ALA A 67 5.10 57.58 -74.21
N SER A 68 4.08 57.39 -75.06
CA SER A 68 3.36 56.12 -75.20
C SER A 68 3.81 55.38 -76.46
N GLY A 69 4.25 54.12 -76.30
CA GLY A 69 4.58 53.19 -77.38
C GLY A 69 3.86 51.85 -77.17
N ASN A 70 2.65 51.72 -77.71
CA ASN A 70 1.77 50.58 -77.45
C ASN A 70 2.21 49.31 -78.22
N GLN A 71 2.57 48.25 -77.49
CA GLN A 71 2.74 46.88 -78.01
C GLN A 71 1.64 45.98 -77.44
N THR A 72 1.13 45.06 -78.26
CA THR A 72 -0.07 44.26 -77.93
C THR A 72 0.27 43.00 -77.14
N ARG A 73 -0.49 42.72 -76.07
CA ARG A 73 -0.42 41.45 -75.31
C ARG A 73 -0.49 40.23 -76.23
N SER A 74 0.44 39.30 -76.00
CA SER A 74 0.25 37.85 -76.16
C SER A 74 0.35 37.22 -74.77
N ASP A 75 -0.35 36.11 -74.53
CA ASP A 75 -0.31 35.43 -73.23
C ASP A 75 1.02 34.67 -73.02
N ALA A 76 1.46 34.59 -71.76
CA ALA A 76 2.71 34.03 -71.24
C ALA A 76 4.00 34.86 -71.46
N THR A 77 4.94 34.66 -70.51
CA THR A 77 6.34 35.14 -70.45
C THR A 77 6.57 36.66 -70.56
N ALA A 78 6.57 37.31 -69.41
CA ALA A 78 7.49 38.38 -69.07
C ALA A 78 7.66 38.34 -67.55
N ASN A 79 8.81 37.86 -67.08
CA ASN A 79 9.25 38.03 -65.70
C ASN A 79 10.35 39.08 -65.79
N ASP A 80 10.23 40.13 -64.99
CA ASP A 80 11.20 41.22 -64.93
C ASP A 80 12.51 40.73 -64.25
N ALA A 81 13.58 41.53 -64.35
CA ALA A 81 14.81 41.22 -63.60
C ALA A 81 14.50 41.36 -62.11
N PRO A 82 14.97 40.44 -61.23
CA PRO A 82 14.57 40.42 -59.81
C PRO A 82 15.00 41.65 -58.98
N TYR A 83 15.94 42.46 -59.48
CA TYR A 83 16.46 43.71 -58.90
C TYR A 83 16.33 44.88 -59.89
N ILE A 84 16.39 46.11 -59.37
CA ILE A 84 16.44 47.33 -60.19
C ILE A 84 17.90 47.80 -60.31
N ALA A 85 18.36 48.09 -61.54
CA ALA A 85 19.73 48.57 -61.75
C ALA A 85 19.91 49.58 -62.88
N VAL A 86 20.94 50.42 -62.74
CA VAL A 86 21.51 51.24 -63.83
C VAL A 86 23.05 51.15 -63.86
N PRO A 87 23.70 51.27 -65.04
CA PRO A 87 25.16 51.27 -65.12
C PRO A 87 25.78 52.48 -64.40
N LEU A 88 26.73 52.25 -63.50
CA LEU A 88 27.41 53.33 -62.78
C LEU A 88 28.23 54.20 -63.73
N SER A 89 28.23 55.51 -63.47
CA SER A 89 29.12 56.45 -64.15
C SER A 89 30.58 56.18 -63.75
N THR A 90 31.52 56.39 -64.66
CA THR A 90 32.97 56.20 -64.41
C THR A 90 33.58 57.22 -63.44
N ALA A 91 32.78 58.06 -62.79
CA ALA A 91 33.17 58.91 -61.67
C ALA A 91 32.57 58.45 -60.32
N ASN A 92 31.63 57.49 -60.34
CA ASN A 92 30.92 56.98 -59.16
C ASN A 92 31.53 55.64 -58.70
N ALA A 93 32.13 54.88 -59.62
CA ALA A 93 32.83 53.63 -59.32
C ALA A 93 34.19 53.78 -58.59
N GLU A 94 34.62 55.00 -58.23
CA GLU A 94 35.79 55.26 -57.35
C GLU A 94 35.34 55.62 -55.90
N GLY A 95 34.11 55.28 -55.50
CA GLY A 95 33.65 55.31 -54.11
C GLY A 95 33.40 56.70 -53.49
N THR A 96 33.26 57.77 -54.29
CA THR A 96 33.06 59.14 -53.78
C THR A 96 31.61 59.61 -53.68
N GLU A 97 30.65 58.86 -54.20
CA GLU A 97 29.21 59.22 -54.22
C GLU A 97 28.26 58.03 -53.94
N THR A 98 28.78 56.85 -53.58
CA THR A 98 28.00 55.62 -53.31
C THR A 98 28.22 55.16 -51.87
N LEU A 99 27.23 54.49 -51.26
CA LEU A 99 27.46 53.77 -50.00
C LEU A 99 28.44 52.62 -50.25
N THR A 100 29.53 52.53 -49.48
CA THR A 100 30.47 51.41 -49.56
C THR A 100 30.09 50.28 -48.58
N PRO A 101 30.47 49.02 -48.87
CA PRO A 101 30.33 47.89 -47.96
C PRO A 101 30.77 48.19 -46.51
N GLN A 102 31.88 48.90 -46.35
CA GLN A 102 32.41 49.25 -45.03
C GLN A 102 31.56 50.31 -44.32
N GLN A 103 30.99 51.28 -45.04
CA GLN A 103 30.08 52.27 -44.45
C GLN A 103 28.75 51.65 -44.02
N ALA A 104 28.17 50.75 -44.83
CA ALA A 104 26.96 50.01 -44.44
C ALA A 104 27.22 49.18 -43.16
N ARG A 105 28.29 48.38 -43.18
CA ARG A 105 28.69 47.53 -42.04
C ARG A 105 29.03 48.32 -40.77
N HIS A 106 29.58 49.53 -40.91
CA HIS A 106 29.87 50.42 -39.78
C HIS A 106 28.63 51.17 -39.27
N ALA A 107 27.71 51.58 -40.15
CA ALA A 107 26.46 52.25 -39.77
C ALA A 107 25.57 51.34 -38.92
N TYR A 108 25.45 50.06 -39.29
CA TYR A 108 24.80 49.03 -38.45
C TYR A 108 25.70 48.49 -37.33
N GLY A 109 26.92 49.03 -37.19
CA GLY A 109 27.86 48.75 -36.09
C GLY A 109 28.47 47.35 -36.06
N LEU A 110 28.32 46.55 -37.12
CA LEU A 110 28.72 45.13 -37.14
C LEU A 110 30.24 44.94 -37.02
N ASP A 111 31.05 45.91 -37.46
CA ASP A 111 32.51 45.90 -37.31
C ASP A 111 32.99 46.14 -35.86
N SER A 112 32.11 46.63 -34.98
CA SER A 112 32.43 46.92 -33.58
C SER A 112 32.14 45.75 -32.62
N ILE A 113 31.56 44.65 -33.10
CA ILE A 113 31.11 43.52 -32.27
C ILE A 113 32.29 42.64 -31.84
N VAL A 114 32.34 42.30 -30.55
CA VAL A 114 33.33 41.40 -29.96
C VAL A 114 32.65 40.42 -28.99
N SER A 115 32.82 39.10 -29.21
CA SER A 115 32.42 38.05 -28.27
C SER A 115 33.62 37.18 -27.89
N GLN A 116 33.70 36.75 -26.62
CA GLN A 116 34.83 35.98 -26.04
C GLN A 116 36.26 36.54 -26.29
N GLY A 117 36.37 37.81 -26.69
CA GLY A 117 37.63 38.46 -27.05
C GLY A 117 38.04 38.34 -28.53
N GLN A 118 37.16 37.82 -29.38
CA GLN A 118 37.26 37.82 -30.84
C GLN A 118 36.30 38.85 -31.43
N SER A 119 36.75 39.63 -32.41
CA SER A 119 35.84 40.40 -33.28
C SER A 119 35.07 39.45 -34.18
N LEU A 120 33.79 39.73 -34.43
CA LEU A 120 32.91 38.84 -35.20
C LEU A 120 32.80 39.27 -36.67
N ASP A 121 32.88 38.29 -37.56
CA ASP A 121 32.79 38.44 -39.01
C ASP A 121 31.99 37.33 -39.72
N GLY A 122 31.37 36.43 -38.96
CA GLY A 122 30.64 35.27 -39.47
C GLY A 122 31.49 34.00 -39.57
N SER A 123 32.73 34.05 -39.06
CA SER A 123 33.69 32.94 -39.10
C SER A 123 33.10 31.60 -38.66
N GLY A 124 33.19 30.62 -39.56
CA GLY A 124 32.76 29.24 -39.32
C GLY A 124 31.27 28.96 -39.60
N GLN A 125 30.46 29.99 -39.88
CA GLN A 125 29.09 29.80 -40.38
C GLN A 125 29.07 29.67 -41.91
N THR A 126 28.00 29.10 -42.46
CA THR A 126 27.70 29.15 -43.89
C THR A 126 26.38 29.89 -44.10
N ILE A 127 26.37 30.88 -44.98
CA ILE A 127 25.14 31.47 -45.53
C ILE A 127 24.86 30.75 -46.84
N ALA A 128 23.64 30.24 -47.00
CA ALA A 128 23.16 29.72 -48.26
C ALA A 128 22.43 30.83 -49.05
N ILE A 129 22.69 30.90 -50.36
CA ILE A 129 21.98 31.76 -51.31
C ILE A 129 21.32 30.84 -52.34
N VAL A 130 20.04 31.06 -52.66
CA VAL A 130 19.27 30.22 -53.58
C VAL A 130 18.77 31.05 -54.75
N ASP A 131 19.40 30.90 -55.91
CA ASP A 131 19.10 31.68 -57.12
C ASP A 131 18.51 30.82 -58.23
N ALA A 132 17.75 31.43 -59.16
CA ALA A 132 17.42 30.78 -60.43
C ALA A 132 18.56 30.93 -61.44
N TYR A 133 18.65 29.95 -62.35
CA TYR A 133 19.63 29.96 -63.44
C TYR A 133 21.07 30.02 -62.90
N ASN A 134 21.98 30.70 -63.60
CA ASN A 134 23.40 30.58 -63.33
C ASN A 134 24.18 31.81 -63.80
N ASP A 135 24.95 32.43 -62.91
CA ASP A 135 26.08 33.28 -63.28
C ASP A 135 27.33 32.44 -63.67
N PRO A 136 27.95 32.66 -64.84
CA PRO A 136 29.25 32.08 -65.19
C PRO A 136 30.49 32.82 -64.66
N SER A 137 30.40 34.07 -64.19
CA SER A 137 31.54 34.91 -63.77
C SER A 137 31.64 35.19 -62.27
N ILE A 138 30.59 35.00 -61.47
CA ILE A 138 30.47 35.25 -60.02
C ILE A 138 31.78 35.18 -59.21
N TRP A 139 32.53 34.08 -59.25
CA TRP A 139 33.75 33.91 -58.43
C TRP A 139 34.95 34.75 -58.90
N GLY A 140 34.94 35.25 -60.13
CA GLY A 140 35.86 36.27 -60.63
C GLY A 140 35.39 37.70 -60.32
N ASP A 141 34.07 37.88 -60.22
CA ASP A 141 33.40 39.16 -60.06
C ASP A 141 33.41 39.60 -58.58
N VAL A 142 32.98 38.74 -57.65
CA VAL A 142 33.17 38.95 -56.20
C VAL A 142 34.65 39.12 -55.83
N ALA A 143 35.57 38.49 -56.59
CA ALA A 143 37.01 38.68 -56.40
C ALA A 143 37.54 40.03 -56.91
N HIS A 144 36.80 40.71 -57.80
CA HIS A 144 37.05 42.09 -58.21
C HIS A 144 36.46 43.08 -57.18
N PHE A 145 35.20 42.88 -56.78
CA PHE A 145 34.54 43.65 -55.72
C PHE A 145 35.35 43.64 -54.41
N ASN A 146 35.82 42.47 -53.98
CA ASN A 146 36.70 42.33 -52.82
C ASN A 146 38.02 43.10 -52.98
N ALA A 147 38.56 43.21 -54.19
CA ALA A 147 39.81 43.92 -54.45
C ALA A 147 39.64 45.45 -54.48
N GLU A 148 38.48 45.96 -54.91
CA GLU A 148 38.17 47.40 -54.91
C GLU A 148 37.82 47.88 -53.50
N PHE A 149 36.87 47.22 -52.82
CA PHE A 149 36.43 47.61 -51.48
C PHE A 149 37.35 47.10 -50.36
N GLY A 150 38.36 46.27 -50.66
CA GLY A 150 39.36 45.82 -49.69
C GLY A 150 38.86 44.78 -48.69
N LEU A 151 37.83 44.01 -49.05
CA LEU A 151 37.31 42.87 -48.29
C LEU A 151 38.26 41.65 -48.36
N PRO A 152 38.19 40.71 -47.41
CA PRO A 152 38.96 39.47 -47.46
C PRO A 152 38.49 38.55 -48.62
N PRO A 153 39.32 37.59 -49.06
CA PRO A 153 38.89 36.58 -50.02
C PRO A 153 37.81 35.67 -49.43
N LEU A 154 36.67 35.59 -50.13
CA LEU A 154 35.56 34.72 -49.79
C LEU A 154 35.91 33.22 -49.83
N GLU A 155 35.49 32.45 -48.81
CA GLU A 155 35.39 30.98 -48.91
C GLU A 155 33.99 30.61 -49.45
N TYR A 156 33.93 29.74 -50.46
CA TYR A 156 32.65 29.45 -51.14
C TYR A 156 32.46 28.00 -51.56
N LYS A 157 31.19 27.65 -51.80
CA LYS A 157 30.68 26.37 -52.30
C LYS A 157 29.62 26.66 -53.39
N GLU A 158 29.52 25.83 -54.43
CA GLU A 158 28.62 26.03 -55.59
C GLU A 158 27.87 24.70 -55.86
N SER A 159 26.55 24.73 -56.03
CA SER A 159 25.72 23.51 -56.13
C SER A 159 24.61 23.55 -57.20
N TRP A 160 24.33 22.36 -57.75
CA TRP A 160 23.32 22.07 -58.79
C TRP A 160 22.32 21.05 -58.25
N PHE A 161 21.55 21.43 -57.23
CA PHE A 161 20.70 20.50 -56.48
C PHE A 161 19.64 19.81 -57.37
N GLU A 162 19.36 18.53 -57.11
CA GLU A 162 18.51 17.59 -57.87
C GLU A 162 18.83 17.39 -59.37
N LEU A 163 19.58 18.28 -60.01
CA LEU A 163 19.93 18.29 -61.43
C LEU A 163 20.93 17.23 -61.89
N ASN A 164 21.20 16.23 -61.05
CA ASN A 164 22.22 15.19 -61.28
C ASN A 164 23.61 15.78 -61.62
N GLY A 165 23.91 16.99 -61.14
CA GLY A 165 25.15 17.72 -61.41
C GLY A 165 25.18 18.44 -62.77
N GLN A 166 24.04 18.73 -63.40
CA GLN A 166 23.96 19.58 -64.59
C GLN A 166 23.83 21.06 -64.18
N LYS A 167 24.78 21.90 -64.62
CA LYS A 167 24.71 23.37 -64.47
C LYS A 167 23.51 23.92 -65.26
N PRO A 168 22.61 24.73 -64.65
CA PRO A 168 21.50 25.40 -65.32
C PRO A 168 21.94 26.23 -66.54
N PRO A 169 20.99 26.65 -67.42
CA PRO A 169 21.28 27.71 -68.37
C PRO A 169 21.69 28.99 -67.63
N ALA A 170 22.56 29.79 -68.24
CA ALA A 170 22.93 31.10 -67.73
C ALA A 170 21.98 32.19 -68.26
N ASP A 171 21.62 33.13 -67.39
CA ASP A 171 20.69 34.22 -67.68
C ASP A 171 21.31 35.56 -67.23
N ALA A 172 21.09 36.62 -68.02
CA ALA A 172 21.72 37.93 -67.78
C ALA A 172 20.97 38.78 -66.74
N GLY A 173 19.69 38.50 -66.48
CA GLY A 173 19.01 39.07 -65.33
C GLY A 173 19.61 38.48 -64.07
N TRP A 174 19.52 37.15 -63.92
CA TRP A 174 19.94 36.47 -62.70
C TRP A 174 21.43 36.56 -62.37
N ALA A 175 22.32 36.84 -63.33
CA ALA A 175 23.73 37.07 -63.03
C ALA A 175 23.97 38.23 -62.05
N GLY A 176 23.37 39.40 -62.29
CA GLY A 176 23.51 40.55 -61.40
C GLY A 176 22.78 40.42 -60.06
N GLU A 177 21.75 39.56 -59.97
CA GLU A 177 21.12 39.19 -58.69
C GLU A 177 22.07 38.30 -57.87
N THR A 178 22.62 37.25 -58.48
CA THR A 178 23.64 36.40 -57.87
C THR A 178 24.87 37.20 -57.45
N ALA A 179 25.27 38.19 -58.24
CA ALA A 179 26.34 39.12 -57.88
C ALA A 179 25.96 39.96 -56.64
N LEU A 180 24.79 40.60 -56.62
CA LEU A 180 24.28 41.35 -55.47
C LEU A 180 24.29 40.50 -54.19
N ASP A 181 23.63 39.33 -54.22
CA ASP A 181 23.43 38.49 -53.04
C ASP A 181 24.76 37.98 -52.46
N VAL A 182 25.67 37.51 -53.33
CA VAL A 182 26.98 37.00 -52.89
C VAL A 182 27.91 38.13 -52.44
N GLU A 183 27.92 39.28 -53.12
CA GLU A 183 28.76 40.42 -52.76
C GLU A 183 28.33 41.06 -51.44
N TRP A 184 27.02 41.21 -51.19
CA TRP A 184 26.50 41.89 -50.00
C TRP A 184 26.33 40.98 -48.77
N ALA A 185 26.06 39.68 -48.95
CA ALA A 185 26.18 38.72 -47.84
C ALA A 185 27.64 38.65 -47.34
N HIS A 186 28.61 38.59 -48.25
CA HIS A 186 30.04 38.59 -47.92
C HIS A 186 30.52 39.95 -47.39
N ALA A 187 29.97 41.07 -47.86
CA ALA A 187 30.25 42.40 -47.29
C ALA A 187 29.92 42.46 -45.79
N MET A 188 28.76 41.92 -45.39
CA MET A 188 28.27 41.99 -44.02
C MET A 188 28.86 40.92 -43.09
N ALA A 189 29.12 39.72 -43.63
CA ALA A 189 29.80 38.62 -42.93
C ALA A 189 31.07 38.12 -43.66
N PRO A 190 32.18 38.89 -43.66
CA PRO A 190 33.37 38.57 -44.47
C PRO A 190 34.17 37.32 -44.07
N GLY A 191 33.83 36.66 -42.96
CA GLY A 191 34.38 35.37 -42.53
C GLY A 191 33.42 34.18 -42.73
N ALA A 192 32.18 34.42 -43.14
CA ALA A 192 31.24 33.35 -43.45
C ALA A 192 31.62 32.63 -44.76
N THR A 193 31.24 31.36 -44.87
CA THR A 193 31.24 30.67 -46.16
C THR A 193 29.97 30.99 -46.93
N ILE A 194 30.07 31.35 -48.21
CA ILE A 194 28.88 31.40 -49.08
C ILE A 194 28.67 30.03 -49.76
N LEU A 195 27.50 29.43 -49.55
CA LEU A 195 27.01 28.31 -50.34
C LEU A 195 26.01 28.84 -51.35
N LEU A 196 26.38 28.85 -52.63
CA LEU A 196 25.49 29.24 -53.72
C LEU A 196 24.79 28.00 -54.31
N ILE A 197 23.45 27.99 -54.30
CA ILE A 197 22.61 26.94 -54.87
C ILE A 197 21.85 27.51 -56.05
N HIS A 198 21.98 26.87 -57.20
CA HIS A 198 21.31 27.29 -58.42
C HIS A 198 20.14 26.35 -58.77
N SER A 199 18.94 26.92 -58.91
CA SER A 199 17.75 26.25 -59.43
C SER A 199 17.74 26.24 -60.98
N TRP A 200 16.88 25.40 -61.56
CA TRP A 200 16.77 25.31 -63.03
C TRP A 200 15.94 26.44 -63.65
N ASP A 201 14.92 26.90 -62.93
CA ASP A 201 14.00 27.96 -63.32
C ASP A 201 13.30 28.56 -62.09
N GLN A 202 12.57 29.65 -62.30
CA GLN A 202 11.95 30.47 -61.25
C GLN A 202 10.64 29.86 -60.68
N SER A 203 10.43 28.54 -60.76
CA SER A 203 9.20 27.92 -60.26
C SER A 203 9.26 27.61 -58.76
N PRO A 204 8.21 27.92 -57.97
CA PRO A 204 8.18 27.66 -56.53
C PRO A 204 8.50 26.21 -56.13
N ALA A 205 8.09 25.25 -56.97
CA ALA A 205 8.30 23.83 -56.73
C ALA A 205 9.76 23.37 -56.89
N GLU A 206 10.64 24.17 -57.52
CA GLU A 206 12.08 23.90 -57.55
C GLU A 206 12.83 24.79 -56.53
N TYR A 207 12.38 26.04 -56.31
CA TYR A 207 12.91 26.91 -55.26
C TYR A 207 12.80 26.27 -53.86
N PHE A 208 11.61 25.86 -53.41
CA PHE A 208 11.45 25.43 -52.02
C PHE A 208 12.16 24.10 -51.70
N LYS A 209 12.34 23.22 -52.70
CA LYS A 209 13.25 22.07 -52.53
C LYS A 209 14.72 22.51 -52.41
N ALA A 210 15.15 23.48 -53.21
CA ALA A 210 16.53 23.97 -53.19
C ALA A 210 16.85 24.66 -51.85
N VAL A 211 15.90 25.44 -51.32
CA VAL A 211 15.90 26.03 -49.97
C VAL A 211 15.94 24.95 -48.88
N GLY A 212 15.01 23.99 -48.91
CA GLY A 212 14.96 22.89 -47.94
C GLY A 212 16.19 21.99 -47.98
N TRP A 213 16.84 21.82 -49.14
CA TRP A 213 18.12 21.13 -49.27
C TRP A 213 19.30 21.99 -48.81
N ALA A 214 19.30 23.29 -49.09
CA ALA A 214 20.34 24.23 -48.66
C ALA A 214 20.45 24.24 -47.13
N ALA A 215 19.31 24.35 -46.43
CA ALA A 215 19.24 24.27 -44.98
C ALA A 215 19.74 22.93 -44.38
N GLN A 216 19.78 21.85 -45.17
CA GLN A 216 20.35 20.55 -44.76
C GLN A 216 21.87 20.47 -44.92
N GLN A 217 22.53 21.47 -45.53
CA GLN A 217 23.97 21.38 -45.79
C GLN A 217 24.80 21.71 -44.56
N PRO A 218 25.81 20.89 -44.20
CA PRO A 218 26.55 21.03 -42.94
C PRO A 218 27.14 22.43 -42.73
N GLY A 219 26.66 23.10 -41.68
CA GLY A 219 27.12 24.42 -41.24
C GLY A 219 26.33 25.59 -41.83
N VAL A 220 25.25 25.36 -42.58
CA VAL A 220 24.32 26.44 -42.99
C VAL A 220 23.55 26.94 -41.78
N SER A 221 23.67 28.22 -41.45
CA SER A 221 22.92 28.85 -40.34
C SER A 221 21.93 29.91 -40.83
N ALA A 222 22.15 30.48 -42.02
CA ALA A 222 21.21 31.36 -42.69
C ALA A 222 20.94 30.91 -44.14
N VAL A 223 19.71 31.13 -44.63
CA VAL A 223 19.35 30.98 -46.05
C VAL A 223 18.76 32.30 -46.55
N SER A 224 19.43 32.97 -47.50
CA SER A 224 18.95 34.15 -48.23
C SER A 224 18.10 33.76 -49.43
N MET A 225 17.04 34.54 -49.68
CA MET A 225 16.08 34.37 -50.76
C MET A 225 15.64 35.74 -51.28
N SER A 226 16.40 36.31 -52.22
CA SER A 226 16.12 37.61 -52.84
C SER A 226 15.09 37.49 -53.97
N TYR A 227 13.94 36.90 -53.66
CA TYR A 227 12.83 36.73 -54.58
C TYR A 227 11.49 36.64 -53.85
N GLY A 228 10.41 37.11 -54.49
CA GLY A 228 9.06 37.06 -53.92
C GLY A 228 7.95 37.07 -54.98
N SER A 229 7.03 36.11 -54.88
CA SER A 229 5.82 36.04 -55.71
C SER A 229 4.57 36.53 -54.97
N PRO A 230 3.55 37.06 -55.65
CA PRO A 230 2.26 37.35 -55.04
C PRO A 230 1.66 36.13 -54.35
N GLU A 231 1.09 36.33 -53.17
CA GLU A 231 0.58 35.27 -52.29
C GLU A 231 -0.53 34.42 -52.94
N PHE A 232 -0.63 33.14 -52.58
CA PHE A 232 -1.63 32.21 -53.08
C PHE A 232 -2.12 31.21 -52.01
N ALA A 233 -3.41 30.83 -52.11
CA ALA A 233 -4.15 30.04 -51.11
C ALA A 233 -3.73 28.56 -50.92
N ALA A 234 -2.49 28.21 -51.24
CA ALA A 234 -1.86 26.92 -51.00
C ALA A 234 -0.36 27.05 -50.65
N GLU A 235 0.11 28.25 -50.28
CA GLU A 235 1.53 28.54 -50.03
C GLU A 235 2.06 27.94 -48.72
N SER A 236 1.25 27.87 -47.66
CA SER A 236 1.56 27.17 -46.41
C SER A 236 1.84 25.66 -46.56
N ALA A 237 1.68 25.10 -47.76
CA ALA A 237 2.20 23.76 -48.08
C ALA A 237 3.74 23.72 -48.16
N PHE A 238 4.42 24.86 -48.32
CA PHE A 238 5.87 25.01 -48.42
C PHE A 238 6.52 25.48 -47.11
N ASP A 239 5.76 25.93 -46.10
CA ASP A 239 6.30 26.43 -44.83
C ASP A 239 7.16 25.40 -44.08
N GLY A 240 6.94 24.10 -44.31
CA GLY A 240 7.78 23.02 -43.78
C GLY A 240 9.19 23.00 -44.37
N ASP A 241 9.37 23.39 -45.63
CA ASP A 241 10.69 23.53 -46.28
C ASP A 241 11.46 24.76 -45.77
N LEU A 242 10.77 25.66 -45.03
CA LEU A 242 11.28 26.88 -44.41
C LEU A 242 11.55 26.72 -42.90
N THR A 243 11.69 25.47 -42.42
CA THR A 243 12.03 25.15 -41.02
C THR A 243 13.43 24.57 -40.87
N THR A 244 13.98 24.62 -39.65
CA THR A 244 15.27 23.97 -39.35
C THR A 244 15.16 22.46 -39.57
N PRO A 245 15.99 21.84 -40.43
CA PRO A 245 15.88 20.40 -40.70
C PRO A 245 16.22 19.54 -39.48
N SER A 246 15.48 18.44 -39.31
CA SER A 246 15.65 17.53 -38.18
C SER A 246 17.08 17.01 -38.06
N GLY A 247 17.72 17.25 -36.91
CA GLY A 247 19.11 16.90 -36.64
C GLY A 247 20.16 17.90 -37.15
N HIS A 248 19.75 19.04 -37.70
CA HIS A 248 20.62 20.19 -37.93
C HIS A 248 20.57 21.18 -36.75
N ASN A 249 21.57 22.05 -36.63
CA ASN A 249 21.48 23.22 -35.75
C ASN A 249 20.52 24.25 -36.38
N GLY A 250 20.04 25.22 -35.59
CA GLY A 250 19.09 26.23 -36.03
C GLY A 250 19.49 26.93 -37.34
N VAL A 251 18.52 27.03 -38.25
CA VAL A 251 18.63 27.73 -39.54
C VAL A 251 17.60 28.86 -39.59
N THR A 252 18.06 30.08 -39.87
CA THR A 252 17.20 31.25 -40.11
C THR A 252 17.04 31.48 -41.62
N PHE A 253 15.80 31.47 -42.07
CA PHE A 253 15.43 31.76 -43.44
C PHE A 253 15.10 33.25 -43.56
N VAL A 254 15.64 33.92 -44.57
CA VAL A 254 15.57 35.38 -44.78
C VAL A 254 15.12 35.63 -46.21
N ALA A 255 14.16 36.55 -46.41
CA ALA A 255 13.66 36.87 -47.75
C ALA A 255 13.36 38.35 -47.95
N ALA A 256 13.61 38.81 -49.17
CA ALA A 256 13.21 40.14 -49.64
C ALA A 256 11.69 40.32 -49.58
N SER A 257 11.20 41.46 -49.09
CA SER A 257 9.75 41.71 -48.98
C SER A 257 9.06 42.06 -50.31
N GLY A 258 9.84 42.42 -51.34
CA GLY A 258 9.44 42.59 -52.74
C GLY A 258 9.22 44.04 -53.19
N ASP A 259 9.57 44.36 -54.43
CA ASP A 259 9.71 45.77 -54.84
C ASP A 259 8.47 46.39 -55.50
N ARG A 260 7.91 47.42 -54.88
CA ARG A 260 6.64 48.09 -55.23
C ARG A 260 6.76 49.12 -56.35
N ASP A 261 7.41 48.75 -57.45
CA ASP A 261 7.60 49.60 -58.63
C ASP A 261 6.53 49.37 -59.74
N ALA A 262 6.82 49.84 -60.96
CA ALA A 262 5.94 49.70 -62.13
C ALA A 262 6.16 48.41 -62.94
N THR A 263 7.12 47.58 -62.55
CA THR A 263 7.62 46.41 -63.28
C THR A 263 7.21 45.13 -62.57
N HIS A 264 7.53 44.98 -61.28
CA HIS A 264 7.39 43.75 -60.48
C HIS A 264 5.95 43.28 -60.15
N GLY A 265 4.95 43.78 -60.86
CA GLY A 265 3.59 43.22 -60.88
C GLY A 265 2.68 43.59 -59.72
N TYR A 266 3.11 44.44 -58.77
CA TYR A 266 2.23 44.97 -57.73
C TYR A 266 1.07 45.75 -58.36
N GLN A 267 -0.14 45.54 -57.83
CA GLN A 267 -1.30 46.33 -58.24
C GLN A 267 -1.40 47.61 -57.41
N SER A 268 -1.99 48.67 -57.97
CA SER A 268 -2.05 50.01 -57.35
C SER A 268 -2.90 50.13 -56.06
N ASN A 269 -3.33 49.00 -55.52
CA ASN A 269 -4.14 48.85 -54.30
C ASN A 269 -3.80 47.53 -53.58
N ASP A 270 -2.62 46.98 -53.83
CA ASP A 270 -2.18 45.68 -53.34
C ASP A 270 -1.61 45.82 -51.92
N ASP A 271 -2.42 45.46 -50.93
CA ASP A 271 -2.13 45.48 -49.49
C ASP A 271 -1.64 44.12 -48.96
N THR A 272 -1.44 43.13 -49.84
CA THR A 272 -0.91 41.80 -49.50
C THR A 272 0.63 41.79 -49.45
N GLY A 273 1.19 40.74 -48.84
CA GLY A 273 2.64 40.49 -48.79
C GLY A 273 3.13 39.75 -50.04
N ARG A 274 4.25 39.04 -49.89
CA ARG A 274 4.78 38.12 -50.93
C ARG A 274 5.41 36.89 -50.31
N TYR A 275 5.11 35.72 -50.86
CA TYR A 275 5.71 34.46 -50.47
C TYR A 275 7.07 34.28 -51.17
N PRO A 276 8.14 33.85 -50.47
CA PRO A 276 8.16 33.30 -49.11
C PRO A 276 8.25 34.28 -47.94
N SER A 277 8.48 35.59 -48.17
CA SER A 277 8.64 36.54 -47.04
C SER A 277 7.41 36.63 -46.12
N SER A 278 6.21 36.34 -46.64
CA SER A 278 4.97 36.27 -45.84
C SER A 278 4.82 34.98 -45.02
N SER A 279 5.68 33.98 -45.19
CA SER A 279 5.72 32.81 -44.32
C SER A 279 5.96 33.24 -42.85
N PRO A 280 5.33 32.58 -41.86
CA PRO A 280 5.64 32.77 -40.44
C PRO A 280 7.01 32.20 -40.04
N ASN A 281 7.69 31.47 -40.93
CA ASN A 281 8.99 30.85 -40.68
C ASN A 281 10.17 31.59 -41.34
N VAL A 282 9.96 32.81 -41.83
CA VAL A 282 10.95 33.59 -42.59
C VAL A 282 11.07 35.00 -42.03
N VAL A 283 12.29 35.53 -41.91
CA VAL A 283 12.51 36.95 -41.65
C VAL A 283 12.30 37.72 -42.96
N SER A 284 11.22 38.50 -43.02
CA SER A 284 10.91 39.38 -44.14
C SER A 284 11.68 40.69 -43.99
N VAL A 285 12.45 41.09 -45.00
CA VAL A 285 13.33 42.26 -44.96
C VAL A 285 12.90 43.31 -46.00
N GLY A 286 12.60 44.52 -45.53
CA GLY A 286 12.31 45.70 -46.35
C GLY A 286 13.54 46.58 -46.62
N ALA A 287 13.32 47.66 -47.36
CA ALA A 287 14.33 48.57 -47.90
C ALA A 287 14.29 49.99 -47.28
N THR A 288 15.47 50.61 -47.12
CA THR A 288 15.67 51.97 -46.59
C THR A 288 16.74 52.78 -47.33
N ALA A 289 16.63 54.10 -47.21
CA ALA A 289 17.57 55.10 -47.73
C ALA A 289 18.59 55.50 -46.64
N LEU A 290 19.78 54.90 -46.62
CA LEU A 290 20.77 55.19 -45.57
C LEU A 290 21.49 56.53 -45.77
N THR A 291 21.43 57.36 -44.73
CA THR A 291 22.31 58.52 -44.53
C THR A 291 23.44 58.13 -43.57
N ALA A 292 24.64 57.92 -44.10
CA ALA A 292 25.86 57.73 -43.31
C ALA A 292 26.86 58.90 -43.53
N ASP A 293 27.75 59.13 -42.57
CA ASP A 293 28.83 60.12 -42.71
C ASP A 293 30.04 59.57 -43.50
N ALA A 294 31.07 60.40 -43.70
CA ALA A 294 32.31 60.03 -44.41
C ALA A 294 33.21 59.04 -43.64
N SER A 295 32.89 58.73 -42.38
CA SER A 295 33.47 57.69 -41.54
C SER A 295 32.63 56.41 -41.55
N GLY A 296 31.36 56.49 -41.98
CA GLY A 296 30.36 55.44 -41.87
C GLY A 296 29.45 55.57 -40.63
N ASP A 297 29.54 56.64 -39.85
CA ASP A 297 28.62 56.85 -38.70
C ASP A 297 27.17 57.02 -39.21
N TRP A 298 26.22 56.30 -38.62
CA TRP A 298 24.79 56.41 -38.95
C TRP A 298 24.24 57.80 -38.58
N LEU A 299 23.59 58.48 -39.54
CA LEU A 299 22.99 59.81 -39.35
C LEU A 299 21.45 59.79 -39.44
N GLY A 300 20.88 58.83 -40.15
CA GLY A 300 19.43 58.69 -40.35
C GLY A 300 19.10 57.73 -41.48
N GLU A 301 17.88 57.18 -41.45
CA GLU A 301 17.29 56.40 -42.54
C GLU A 301 15.84 56.86 -42.76
N ASP A 302 15.45 56.97 -44.03
CA ASP A 302 14.06 57.09 -44.46
C ASP A 302 13.63 55.77 -45.15
N ALA A 303 12.36 55.40 -45.13
CA ALA A 303 11.85 54.19 -45.77
C ALA A 303 11.83 54.33 -47.30
N ASP A 304 12.17 53.29 -48.07
CA ASP A 304 12.05 53.36 -49.53
C ASP A 304 10.57 53.21 -49.97
N PRO A 305 10.04 54.07 -50.86
CA PRO A 305 8.70 53.93 -51.44
C PRO A 305 8.45 52.65 -52.27
N ILE A 306 9.48 51.91 -52.68
CA ILE A 306 9.39 50.57 -53.27
C ILE A 306 9.35 49.46 -52.21
N SER A 307 9.71 49.72 -50.94
CA SER A 307 9.86 48.65 -49.94
C SER A 307 8.58 47.82 -49.79
N GLY A 308 8.74 46.51 -49.95
CA GLY A 308 7.67 45.53 -49.82
C GLY A 308 7.17 45.36 -48.40
N GLY A 309 5.95 44.86 -48.30
CA GLY A 309 5.24 44.73 -47.03
C GLY A 309 3.73 44.73 -47.25
N GLY A 310 3.00 44.20 -46.29
CA GLY A 310 1.56 43.99 -46.37
C GLY A 310 1.05 43.07 -45.28
N ILE A 311 -0.23 42.71 -45.34
CA ILE A 311 -0.88 41.78 -44.41
C ILE A 311 -1.33 40.57 -45.22
N SER A 312 -0.87 39.38 -44.85
CA SER A 312 -1.17 38.14 -45.58
C SER A 312 -2.68 37.86 -45.59
N PRO A 313 -3.28 37.44 -46.72
CA PRO A 313 -4.64 36.94 -46.77
C PRO A 313 -4.74 35.43 -46.46
N TYR A 314 -3.60 34.74 -46.23
CA TYR A 314 -3.53 33.29 -46.01
C TYR A 314 -2.85 32.91 -44.70
N GLU A 315 -1.70 33.51 -44.39
CA GLU A 315 -0.93 33.15 -43.20
C GLU A 315 -1.41 33.89 -41.94
N SER A 316 -1.72 33.12 -40.90
CA SER A 316 -2.28 33.62 -39.63
C SER A 316 -1.24 34.39 -38.82
N GLU A 317 -1.66 35.33 -37.95
CA GLU A 317 -0.75 36.12 -37.11
C GLU A 317 0.10 35.19 -36.22
N PRO A 318 1.42 35.11 -36.44
CA PRO A 318 2.28 34.25 -35.64
C PRO A 318 2.45 34.85 -34.25
N PHE A 319 2.80 34.01 -33.27
CA PHE A 319 2.88 34.41 -31.87
C PHE A 319 3.75 35.67 -31.66
N TYR A 320 4.85 35.84 -32.42
CA TYR A 320 5.80 36.92 -32.22
C TYR A 320 5.20 38.29 -32.53
N GLN A 321 4.29 38.35 -33.52
CA GLN A 321 3.56 39.57 -33.89
C GLN A 321 2.40 39.82 -32.93
N ARG A 322 1.64 38.77 -32.61
CA ARG A 322 0.51 38.79 -31.69
C ARG A 322 0.91 39.25 -30.28
N ASP A 323 2.00 38.70 -29.74
CA ASP A 323 2.45 38.94 -28.38
C ASP A 323 3.23 40.27 -28.27
N ALA A 324 3.81 40.76 -29.38
CA ALA A 324 4.28 42.14 -29.52
C ALA A 324 3.12 43.15 -29.66
N GLY A 325 1.90 42.69 -29.95
CA GLY A 325 0.71 43.52 -30.10
C GLY A 325 0.73 44.38 -31.35
N ILE A 326 1.20 43.84 -32.49
CA ILE A 326 1.20 44.54 -33.77
C ILE A 326 -0.22 44.95 -34.15
N THR A 327 -0.35 46.15 -34.71
CA THR A 327 -1.63 46.66 -35.19
C THR A 327 -1.54 47.16 -36.62
N ASP A 328 -2.65 47.13 -37.35
CA ASP A 328 -2.82 47.75 -38.65
C ASP A 328 -2.76 49.30 -38.57
N TRP A 329 -2.98 49.96 -39.71
CA TRP A 329 -2.98 51.42 -39.81
C TRP A 329 -4.17 52.13 -39.10
N ILE A 330 -5.19 51.41 -38.64
CA ILE A 330 -6.29 51.95 -37.81
C ILE A 330 -6.18 51.59 -36.32
N GLY A 331 -5.17 50.80 -35.93
CA GLY A 331 -4.94 50.38 -34.54
C GLY A 331 -5.71 49.12 -34.13
N SER A 332 -6.15 48.28 -35.07
CA SER A 332 -6.64 46.93 -34.78
C SER A 332 -5.49 45.93 -34.81
N LEU A 333 -5.53 44.88 -33.97
CA LEU A 333 -4.69 43.69 -34.20
C LEU A 333 -4.99 43.13 -35.61
N THR A 334 -3.98 42.60 -36.28
CA THR A 334 -4.09 42.20 -37.70
C THR A 334 -4.76 40.85 -37.88
N GLY A 335 -4.53 39.89 -36.98
CA GLY A 335 -5.02 38.51 -37.09
C GLY A 335 -4.33 37.66 -38.18
N MET A 336 -3.50 38.28 -39.02
CA MET A 336 -2.73 37.67 -40.09
C MET A 336 -1.27 38.16 -40.08
N ARG A 337 -0.35 37.37 -40.64
CA ARG A 337 1.08 37.65 -40.73
C ARG A 337 1.32 38.95 -41.50
N SER A 338 2.01 39.89 -40.86
CA SER A 338 2.34 41.22 -41.40
C SER A 338 3.80 41.28 -41.85
N THR A 339 4.09 41.91 -42.98
CA THR A 339 5.45 42.08 -43.54
C THR A 339 5.77 43.57 -43.76
N PRO A 340 7.06 43.96 -43.75
CA PRO A 340 8.23 43.14 -43.41
C PRO A 340 8.40 43.01 -41.89
N ASP A 341 9.35 42.22 -41.40
CA ASP A 341 9.69 42.13 -39.97
C ASP A 341 10.72 43.19 -39.57
N VAL A 342 11.68 43.47 -40.46
CA VAL A 342 12.80 44.41 -40.30
C VAL A 342 13.11 45.07 -41.66
N ALA A 343 14.07 46.00 -41.72
CA ALA A 343 14.61 46.52 -42.97
C ALA A 343 16.13 46.74 -42.91
N LEU A 344 16.78 46.84 -44.08
CA LEU A 344 18.13 47.38 -44.24
C LEU A 344 18.17 48.27 -45.49
N THR A 345 19.32 48.90 -45.71
CA THR A 345 19.56 49.79 -46.83
C THR A 345 19.56 49.05 -48.17
N ASP A 346 19.11 49.73 -49.22
CA ASP A 346 19.31 49.33 -50.62
C ASP A 346 19.85 50.49 -51.48
N HIS A 347 19.87 51.71 -50.94
CA HIS A 347 20.47 52.88 -51.58
C HIS A 347 20.88 53.95 -50.56
N SER A 348 21.78 54.86 -50.95
CA SER A 348 22.12 56.04 -50.15
C SER A 348 21.04 57.11 -50.24
N SER A 349 20.89 57.94 -49.21
CA SER A 349 19.87 59.02 -49.15
C SER A 349 19.94 60.07 -50.27
N ASP A 350 21.03 60.12 -51.05
CA ASP A 350 21.15 60.96 -52.26
C ASP A 350 20.49 60.31 -53.51
N GLY A 351 19.91 59.11 -53.38
CA GLY A 351 19.21 58.38 -54.44
C GLY A 351 20.11 57.51 -55.31
N ILE A 352 21.17 56.92 -54.74
CA ILE A 352 22.15 56.10 -55.47
C ILE A 352 22.24 54.71 -54.81
N GLY A 353 21.81 53.68 -55.55
CA GLY A 353 21.83 52.28 -55.12
C GLY A 353 23.23 51.73 -54.88
N LEU A 354 23.30 50.63 -54.13
CA LEU A 354 24.53 49.94 -53.76
C LEU A 354 25.38 49.56 -54.99
N PRO A 355 26.72 49.63 -54.89
CA PRO A 355 27.60 49.08 -55.91
C PRO A 355 27.51 47.55 -55.95
N VAL A 356 27.42 46.99 -57.16
CA VAL A 356 27.55 45.56 -57.48
C VAL A 356 28.44 45.43 -58.73
N TYR A 357 29.18 44.32 -58.87
CA TYR A 357 30.01 44.04 -60.03
C TYR A 357 29.58 42.76 -60.76
N ASP A 358 29.08 42.88 -62.00
CA ASP A 358 28.72 41.77 -62.89
C ASP A 358 29.44 41.94 -64.23
N SER A 359 30.29 40.97 -64.61
CA SER A 359 31.01 40.96 -65.89
C SER A 359 30.54 39.93 -66.92
N TYR A 360 29.42 39.25 -66.68
CA TYR A 360 28.92 38.18 -67.55
C TYR A 360 28.46 38.71 -68.92
N ASP A 361 27.60 39.73 -68.92
CA ASP A 361 26.95 40.29 -70.11
C ASP A 361 27.27 41.79 -70.33
N SER A 362 27.63 42.50 -69.26
CA SER A 362 27.79 43.95 -69.27
C SER A 362 29.09 44.44 -69.94
N SER A 363 29.00 45.59 -70.61
CA SER A 363 30.17 46.35 -71.09
C SER A 363 30.67 47.42 -70.10
N ASN A 364 29.98 47.58 -68.98
CA ASN A 364 30.35 48.42 -67.85
C ASN A 364 29.93 47.68 -66.57
N PRO A 365 30.82 46.82 -66.00
CA PRO A 365 30.41 45.80 -65.04
C PRO A 365 29.97 46.34 -63.68
N TYR A 366 30.33 47.58 -63.34
CA TYR A 366 29.80 48.23 -62.14
C TYR A 366 28.36 48.71 -62.35
N LEU A 367 27.45 48.10 -61.57
CA LEU A 367 26.04 48.42 -61.49
C LEU A 367 25.76 49.22 -60.21
N SER A 368 24.77 50.11 -60.27
CA SER A 368 24.10 50.66 -59.08
C SER A 368 22.78 49.91 -58.96
N VAL A 369 22.60 49.19 -57.86
CA VAL A 369 21.50 48.25 -57.62
C VAL A 369 20.70 48.70 -56.40
N TRP A 370 19.39 48.58 -56.46
CA TRP A 370 18.48 48.79 -55.33
C TRP A 370 17.26 47.88 -55.46
N GLY A 371 16.47 47.79 -54.40
CA GLY A 371 15.48 46.74 -54.19
C GLY A 371 15.69 46.02 -52.86
N THR A 372 14.61 45.42 -52.34
CA THR A 372 14.61 44.60 -51.12
C THR A 372 15.50 43.36 -51.22
N SER A 373 15.87 42.95 -52.45
CA SER A 373 16.95 42.01 -52.74
C SER A 373 18.31 42.39 -52.15
N ALA A 374 18.63 43.68 -51.96
CA ALA A 374 19.87 44.07 -51.30
C ALA A 374 19.84 43.80 -49.78
N ALA A 375 18.68 44.01 -49.16
CA ALA A 375 18.53 43.99 -47.72
C ALA A 375 18.49 42.56 -47.12
N ALA A 376 17.97 41.58 -47.87
CA ALA A 376 17.91 40.17 -47.45
C ALA A 376 19.30 39.51 -47.21
N PRO A 377 20.27 39.56 -48.15
CA PRO A 377 21.61 39.01 -47.95
C PRO A 377 22.39 39.78 -46.87
N GLU A 378 22.18 41.09 -46.71
CA GLU A 378 22.77 41.86 -45.61
C GLU A 378 22.28 41.36 -44.23
N PHE A 379 20.97 41.08 -44.07
CA PHE A 379 20.45 40.52 -42.82
C PHE A 379 20.92 39.07 -42.60
N ALA A 380 21.02 38.25 -43.66
CA ALA A 380 21.62 36.91 -43.56
C ALA A 380 23.10 36.98 -43.08
N GLY A 381 23.83 38.03 -43.49
CA GLY A 381 25.14 38.37 -42.94
C GLY A 381 25.11 38.71 -41.45
N LEU A 382 24.16 39.53 -41.00
CA LEU A 382 23.97 39.85 -39.57
C LEU A 382 23.68 38.59 -38.74
N VAL A 383 22.86 37.67 -39.25
CA VAL A 383 22.58 36.37 -38.60
C VAL A 383 23.86 35.54 -38.47
N ALA A 384 24.67 35.40 -39.53
CA ALA A 384 25.92 34.66 -39.47
C ALA A 384 26.91 35.25 -38.45
N VAL A 385 26.98 36.58 -38.34
CA VAL A 385 27.80 37.29 -37.32
C VAL A 385 27.28 36.99 -35.90
N ALA A 386 25.97 36.86 -35.70
CA ALA A 386 25.40 36.43 -34.41
C ALA A 386 25.68 34.95 -34.11
N ASP A 387 25.54 34.07 -35.10
CA ASP A 387 25.75 32.63 -34.97
C ASP A 387 27.21 32.24 -34.71
N GLU A 388 28.18 32.99 -35.23
CA GLU A 388 29.58 32.91 -34.78
C GLU A 388 29.66 33.18 -33.26
N GLY A 389 29.08 34.28 -32.81
CA GLY A 389 29.10 34.67 -31.40
C GLY A 389 28.41 33.67 -30.46
N ARG A 390 27.34 33.01 -30.93
CA ARG A 390 26.64 31.91 -30.25
C ARG A 390 27.51 30.66 -30.19
N THR A 391 28.10 30.26 -31.31
CA THR A 391 29.04 29.12 -31.41
C THR A 391 30.23 29.32 -30.47
N LEU A 392 30.76 30.54 -30.36
CA LEU A 392 31.83 30.91 -29.42
C LEU A 392 31.38 30.93 -27.94
N ALA A 393 30.09 31.16 -27.66
CA ALA A 393 29.52 31.01 -26.33
C ALA A 393 29.29 29.54 -25.93
N GLY A 394 29.22 28.63 -26.91
CA GLY A 394 28.86 27.22 -26.73
C GLY A 394 27.40 26.89 -27.05
N GLU A 395 26.65 27.86 -27.58
CA GLU A 395 25.24 27.74 -27.95
C GLU A 395 25.07 27.23 -29.39
N GLY A 396 23.90 26.65 -29.70
CA GLY A 396 23.49 26.33 -31.06
C GLY A 396 23.07 27.56 -31.87
N THR A 397 23.15 27.48 -33.20
CA THR A 397 22.76 28.56 -34.13
C THR A 397 21.25 28.84 -34.13
N LEU A 398 20.84 29.99 -34.65
CA LEU A 398 19.48 30.51 -34.59
C LEU A 398 18.55 29.87 -35.63
N ALA A 399 17.46 29.26 -35.16
CA ALA A 399 16.31 28.92 -36.00
C ALA A 399 15.43 30.16 -36.27
N SER A 400 14.78 30.26 -37.44
CA SER A 400 13.88 31.38 -37.79
C SER A 400 12.91 31.79 -36.68
N GLU A 401 12.24 30.82 -36.06
CA GLU A 401 11.26 31.05 -35.00
C GLU A 401 11.88 31.76 -33.78
N MET A 402 13.09 31.34 -33.40
CA MET A 402 13.88 31.95 -32.32
C MET A 402 14.35 33.35 -32.72
N THR A 403 14.83 33.52 -33.95
CA THR A 403 15.20 34.83 -34.49
C THR A 403 14.01 35.78 -34.43
N LEU A 404 12.88 35.44 -35.05
CA LEU A 404 11.66 36.25 -35.08
C LEU A 404 11.14 36.58 -33.67
N GLY A 405 11.08 35.58 -32.77
CA GLY A 405 10.71 35.78 -31.36
C GLY A 405 11.64 36.75 -30.61
N LEU A 406 12.95 36.70 -30.89
CA LEU A 406 13.93 37.63 -30.32
C LEU A 406 13.83 39.03 -30.94
N LEU A 407 13.75 39.18 -32.28
CA LEU A 407 13.66 40.49 -32.95
C LEU A 407 12.49 41.32 -32.39
N TYR A 408 11.30 40.73 -32.29
CA TYR A 408 10.10 41.42 -31.80
C TYR A 408 10.14 41.77 -30.32
N MET A 409 10.76 40.93 -29.49
CA MET A 409 11.01 41.22 -28.08
C MET A 409 12.09 42.32 -27.89
N LEU A 410 13.07 42.35 -28.79
CA LEU A 410 14.21 43.28 -28.80
C LEU A 410 13.95 44.52 -29.66
N ASN A 411 12.70 44.92 -29.88
CA ASN A 411 12.30 46.06 -30.73
C ASN A 411 12.99 47.42 -30.39
N SER A 412 13.54 47.56 -29.18
CA SER A 412 14.36 48.73 -28.78
C SER A 412 15.79 48.74 -29.32
N SER A 413 16.22 47.66 -29.98
CA SER A 413 17.53 47.49 -30.62
C SER A 413 17.49 47.75 -32.14
N PHE A 414 16.50 48.53 -32.60
CA PHE A 414 16.31 48.95 -33.98
C PHE A 414 16.20 50.48 -34.10
N HIS A 415 16.69 51.05 -35.20
CA HIS A 415 16.37 52.41 -35.60
C HIS A 415 14.95 52.43 -36.19
N ASN A 416 13.99 52.96 -35.43
CA ASN A 416 12.60 52.99 -35.88
C ASN A 416 12.38 54.10 -36.94
N ILE A 417 12.03 53.68 -38.16
CA ILE A 417 11.92 54.55 -39.33
C ILE A 417 10.52 55.18 -39.35
N THR A 418 10.44 56.49 -39.61
CA THR A 418 9.17 57.26 -39.45
C THR A 418 8.91 58.28 -40.56
N GLN A 419 9.71 58.23 -41.62
CA GLN A 419 9.66 59.10 -42.80
C GLN A 419 9.91 58.27 -44.05
N MET A 420 9.45 58.76 -45.20
CA MET A 420 9.56 58.11 -46.52
C MET A 420 10.55 58.89 -47.38
N ALA A 421 11.43 58.20 -48.10
CA ALA A 421 12.45 58.79 -48.96
C ALA A 421 11.83 59.65 -50.08
N ALA A 422 12.55 60.70 -50.49
CA ALA A 422 12.05 61.71 -51.43
C ALA A 422 12.20 61.33 -52.92
N ILE A 423 12.08 60.03 -53.24
CA ILE A 423 12.36 59.43 -54.55
C ILE A 423 11.09 59.39 -55.43
N GLN A 424 11.26 59.30 -56.75
CA GLN A 424 10.18 59.47 -57.73
C GLN A 424 9.59 58.16 -58.28
N ASP A 425 10.30 57.05 -58.13
CA ASP A 425 9.88 55.72 -58.58
C ASP A 425 9.41 54.90 -57.36
N GLY A 426 8.33 54.13 -57.53
CA GLY A 426 7.65 53.41 -56.46
C GLY A 426 6.17 53.81 -56.27
N ASN A 427 5.37 52.88 -55.76
CA ASN A 427 3.96 53.08 -55.40
C ASN A 427 3.68 52.44 -54.02
N PRO A 428 4.04 53.13 -52.93
CA PRO A 428 3.90 52.59 -51.58
C PRO A 428 2.42 52.44 -51.19
N ALA A 429 2.04 51.23 -50.76
CA ALA A 429 0.69 50.94 -50.25
C ALA A 429 0.50 51.41 -48.79
N PHE A 430 1.59 51.55 -48.05
CA PHE A 430 1.63 51.91 -46.63
C PHE A 430 2.51 53.15 -46.41
N ALA A 431 2.52 53.67 -45.18
CA ALA A 431 3.36 54.80 -44.80
C ALA A 431 4.08 54.48 -43.48
N PRO A 432 5.37 54.84 -43.35
CA PRO A 432 6.14 54.55 -42.16
C PRO A 432 5.65 55.35 -40.95
N ARG A 433 5.80 54.80 -39.75
CA ARG A 433 5.22 55.38 -38.52
C ARG A 433 5.95 54.92 -37.24
N PRO A 434 5.78 55.62 -36.10
CA PRO A 434 6.36 55.18 -34.84
C PRO A 434 5.91 53.77 -34.41
N GLY A 435 6.87 52.90 -34.09
CA GLY A 435 6.65 51.47 -33.84
C GLY A 435 6.66 50.65 -35.12
N TYR A 436 6.06 49.46 -35.10
CA TYR A 436 6.02 48.56 -36.25
C TYR A 436 5.23 49.15 -37.44
N ASP A 437 5.70 48.99 -38.68
CA ASP A 437 4.92 49.29 -39.90
C ASP A 437 5.17 48.36 -41.08
N ASN A 438 4.27 48.41 -42.07
CA ASN A 438 4.30 47.57 -43.27
C ASN A 438 5.16 48.15 -44.41
N VAL A 439 6.22 48.91 -44.08
CA VAL A 439 7.25 49.39 -45.01
C VAL A 439 8.65 49.02 -44.51
N THR A 440 8.89 49.10 -43.20
CA THR A 440 10.20 48.85 -42.58
C THR A 440 10.17 47.87 -41.39
N GLY A 441 9.01 47.35 -41.05
CA GLY A 441 8.84 46.40 -39.95
C GLY A 441 9.13 47.07 -38.62
N LEU A 442 10.03 46.51 -37.82
CA LEU A 442 10.57 47.11 -36.61
C LEU A 442 11.48 48.32 -36.88
N GLY A 443 12.00 48.43 -38.11
CA GLY A 443 13.07 49.34 -38.50
C GLY A 443 14.39 48.59 -38.78
N THR A 444 15.50 49.33 -38.81
CA THR A 444 16.81 48.80 -39.20
C THR A 444 17.67 48.41 -37.99
N PRO A 445 18.52 47.37 -38.07
CA PRO A 445 19.12 46.76 -36.89
C PRO A 445 20.28 47.59 -36.31
N ILE A 446 20.24 47.88 -35.01
CA ILE A 446 21.39 48.43 -34.28
C ILE A 446 22.29 47.25 -33.91
N GLY A 447 23.07 46.75 -34.86
CA GLY A 447 23.78 45.47 -34.78
C GLY A 447 24.66 45.30 -33.54
N ASN A 448 25.34 46.34 -33.08
CA ASN A 448 26.16 46.28 -31.86
C ASN A 448 25.37 46.30 -30.52
N ILE A 449 24.05 46.44 -30.57
CA ILE A 449 23.13 46.18 -29.46
C ILE A 449 22.41 44.84 -29.68
N LEU A 450 21.87 44.64 -30.89
CA LEU A 450 21.07 43.47 -31.24
C LEU A 450 21.87 42.17 -31.22
N VAL A 451 23.03 42.11 -31.88
CA VAL A 451 23.81 40.86 -31.99
C VAL A 451 24.29 40.35 -30.62
N PRO A 452 24.83 41.17 -29.69
CA PRO A 452 25.10 40.71 -28.32
C PRO A 452 23.87 40.16 -27.57
N GLN A 453 22.66 40.61 -27.89
CA GLN A 453 21.42 40.06 -27.33
C GLN A 453 20.99 38.76 -28.02
N LEU A 454 21.13 38.65 -29.34
CA LEU A 454 20.93 37.39 -30.10
C LEU A 454 21.94 36.31 -29.68
N ILE A 455 23.15 36.69 -29.27
CA ILE A 455 24.15 35.79 -28.68
C ILE A 455 23.74 35.33 -27.28
N ALA A 456 23.08 36.19 -26.50
CA ALA A 456 22.69 35.90 -25.12
C ALA A 456 21.29 35.25 -24.97
N GLY A 457 20.44 35.29 -25.99
CA GLY A 457 19.14 34.62 -26.00
C GLY A 457 19.29 33.11 -25.94
N GLY A 458 18.71 32.46 -24.93
CA GLY A 458 18.92 31.05 -24.65
C GLY A 458 17.75 30.16 -25.03
N PHE A 459 18.02 28.86 -25.19
CA PHE A 459 16.99 27.82 -25.25
C PHE A 459 16.37 27.58 -23.86
N LEU A 460 15.17 27.01 -23.78
CA LEU A 460 14.58 26.61 -22.49
C LEU A 460 15.48 25.58 -21.78
N SER A 461 15.65 25.73 -20.47
CA SER A 461 16.45 24.81 -19.65
C SER A 461 15.55 23.91 -18.82
N LEU A 462 15.47 22.63 -19.15
CA LEU A 462 14.71 21.63 -18.39
C LEU A 462 15.49 21.03 -17.23
N THR A 463 14.78 20.84 -16.12
CA THR A 463 15.15 19.93 -15.04
C THR A 463 14.03 18.88 -14.89
N PRO A 464 14.35 17.58 -14.68
CA PRO A 464 13.33 16.60 -14.29
C PRO A 464 12.53 17.07 -13.08
N GLY A 465 11.24 16.74 -13.03
CA GLY A 465 10.33 17.16 -11.95
C GLY A 465 10.85 16.78 -10.56
N SER A 466 10.31 17.43 -9.52
CA SER A 466 10.85 17.33 -8.15
C SER A 466 10.86 15.91 -7.54
N SER A 467 10.16 14.96 -8.15
CA SER A 467 10.33 13.51 -7.97
C SER A 467 11.62 12.98 -8.61
N THR A 468 12.69 12.85 -7.82
CA THR A 468 14.04 12.42 -8.27
C THR A 468 14.19 10.90 -8.49
N GLY A 469 13.28 10.30 -9.26
CA GLY A 469 13.29 8.88 -9.62
C GLY A 469 12.22 8.54 -10.67
N ASN A 470 12.18 7.29 -11.11
CA ASN A 470 11.17 6.82 -12.06
C ASN A 470 9.76 6.98 -11.47
N LEU A 471 8.78 7.25 -12.33
CA LEU A 471 7.37 7.24 -11.97
C LEU A 471 6.92 5.78 -11.80
N ASP A 472 6.75 5.32 -10.56
CA ASP A 472 6.07 4.05 -10.26
C ASP A 472 4.58 4.18 -10.63
N VAL A 473 4.14 3.45 -11.66
CA VAL A 473 2.75 3.55 -12.17
C VAL A 473 2.07 2.19 -12.19
N ASN A 474 0.79 2.18 -11.78
CA ASN A 474 -0.08 1.01 -11.87
C ASN A 474 -0.76 0.96 -13.26
N VAL A 475 -0.69 -0.17 -13.95
CA VAL A 475 -1.48 -0.43 -15.18
C VAL A 475 -2.95 -0.09 -14.93
N GLY A 476 -3.56 0.62 -15.89
CA GLY A 476 -4.96 1.05 -15.79
C GLY A 476 -5.23 2.22 -14.83
N SER A 477 -4.23 2.71 -14.08
CA SER A 477 -4.35 3.95 -13.29
C SER A 477 -3.98 5.18 -14.12
N THR A 478 -4.73 6.26 -13.94
CA THR A 478 -4.40 7.56 -14.55
C THR A 478 -3.33 8.27 -13.74
N ILE A 479 -2.14 8.50 -14.31
CA ILE A 479 -1.18 9.46 -13.74
C ILE A 479 -1.69 10.89 -13.97
N ASN A 480 -1.38 11.79 -13.05
CA ASN A 480 -1.69 13.22 -13.13
C ASN A 480 -0.72 13.98 -12.22
N GLN A 481 0.50 14.21 -12.69
CA GLN A 481 1.62 14.71 -11.87
C GLN A 481 2.51 15.68 -12.64
N GLU A 482 3.36 16.38 -11.88
CA GLU A 482 4.52 17.10 -12.38
C GLU A 482 5.47 16.12 -13.08
N LEU A 483 5.91 16.45 -14.30
CA LEU A 483 6.90 15.66 -15.03
C LEU A 483 8.25 16.38 -15.10
N ALA A 484 8.22 17.70 -15.28
CA ALA A 484 9.40 18.53 -15.46
C ALA A 484 9.20 19.94 -14.90
N THR A 485 10.29 20.59 -14.50
CA THR A 485 10.36 22.03 -14.25
C THR A 485 11.30 22.67 -15.28
N PHE A 486 11.08 23.94 -15.63
CA PHE A 486 11.90 24.62 -16.61
C PHE A 486 12.15 26.10 -16.28
N ASP A 487 13.33 26.56 -16.68
CA ASP A 487 13.70 27.98 -16.67
C ASP A 487 13.63 28.52 -18.12
N ASP A 488 13.03 29.69 -18.31
CA ASP A 488 13.12 30.45 -19.56
C ASP A 488 14.18 31.55 -19.41
N PRO A 489 15.38 31.41 -20.01
CA PRO A 489 16.45 32.40 -19.88
C PRO A 489 16.10 33.74 -20.52
N ASN A 490 15.06 33.80 -21.36
CA ASN A 490 14.52 35.01 -21.96
C ASN A 490 13.46 35.68 -21.07
N GLY A 491 13.38 35.27 -19.79
CA GLY A 491 12.42 35.73 -18.78
C GLY A 491 11.08 35.01 -18.85
N GLU A 492 10.41 34.80 -17.73
CA GLU A 492 9.16 34.02 -17.66
C GLU A 492 7.98 34.69 -18.39
N LEU A 493 7.27 33.92 -19.22
CA LEU A 493 5.94 34.28 -19.71
C LEU A 493 4.83 33.79 -18.76
N SER A 494 3.59 34.18 -19.02
CA SER A 494 2.43 33.55 -18.38
C SER A 494 2.34 32.07 -18.77
N PRO A 495 2.05 31.13 -17.84
CA PRO A 495 2.02 29.69 -18.12
C PRO A 495 1.23 29.28 -19.37
N GLY A 496 0.07 29.90 -19.61
CA GLY A 496 -0.79 29.61 -20.77
C GLY A 496 -0.25 30.08 -22.14
N ASN A 497 0.92 30.71 -22.20
CA ASN A 497 1.59 31.06 -23.45
C ASN A 497 2.55 29.94 -23.92
N TYR A 498 3.01 29.09 -23.01
CA TYR A 498 3.86 27.93 -23.31
C TYR A 498 3.02 26.75 -23.80
N MET A 499 3.59 25.95 -24.71
CA MET A 499 3.01 24.68 -25.15
C MET A 499 3.93 23.54 -24.73
N ALA A 500 3.35 22.37 -24.45
CA ALA A 500 4.13 21.15 -24.24
C ALA A 500 3.47 19.96 -24.92
N THR A 501 4.30 19.07 -25.45
CA THR A 501 3.91 17.76 -25.95
C THR A 501 4.55 16.71 -25.04
N ILE A 502 3.81 15.66 -24.75
CA ILE A 502 4.29 14.53 -23.94
C ILE A 502 4.09 13.27 -24.78
N ASN A 503 5.20 12.62 -25.16
CA ASN A 503 5.21 11.26 -25.70
C ASN A 503 5.36 10.29 -24.53
N TRP A 504 4.41 9.39 -24.34
CA TRP A 504 4.42 8.46 -23.20
C TRP A 504 5.18 7.16 -23.47
N GLY A 505 5.90 7.05 -24.60
CA GLY A 505 6.70 5.87 -24.94
C GLY A 505 5.89 4.64 -25.38
N ASP A 506 4.58 4.59 -25.08
CA ASP A 506 3.64 3.54 -25.51
C ASP A 506 3.02 3.80 -26.90
N SER A 507 3.63 4.71 -27.68
CA SER A 507 3.11 5.25 -28.96
C SER A 507 1.88 6.16 -28.82
N THR A 508 1.58 6.68 -27.63
CA THR A 508 0.58 7.75 -27.44
C THR A 508 1.24 9.09 -27.09
N THR A 509 0.60 10.17 -27.54
CA THR A 509 1.04 11.55 -27.29
C THR A 509 -0.10 12.40 -26.77
N THR A 510 0.16 13.29 -25.81
CA THR A 510 -0.83 14.25 -25.27
C THR A 510 -0.23 15.64 -25.11
N ALA A 511 -1.05 16.68 -25.20
CA ALA A 511 -0.63 18.02 -24.77
C ALA A 511 -0.41 18.06 -23.25
N GLY A 512 0.72 18.64 -22.82
CA GLY A 512 0.98 18.96 -21.42
C GLY A 512 0.25 20.23 -20.98
N THR A 513 0.05 20.39 -19.67
CA THR A 513 -0.48 21.61 -19.05
C THR A 513 0.63 22.33 -18.30
N ILE A 514 0.87 23.59 -18.63
CA ILE A 514 1.91 24.39 -17.98
C ILE A 514 1.34 25.09 -16.75
N GLY A 515 2.09 25.05 -15.65
CA GLY A 515 1.74 25.65 -14.36
C GLY A 515 2.97 26.16 -13.61
N VAL A 516 2.83 26.29 -12.29
CA VAL A 516 3.89 26.69 -11.37
C VAL A 516 3.96 25.68 -10.22
N ASP A 517 5.17 25.22 -9.89
CA ASP A 517 5.39 24.20 -8.87
C ASP A 517 5.19 24.71 -7.43
N ALA A 518 5.40 23.83 -6.45
CA ALA A 518 5.28 24.17 -5.03
C ALA A 518 6.38 25.12 -4.49
N ASN A 519 7.42 25.41 -5.28
CA ASN A 519 8.56 26.26 -4.93
C ASN A 519 8.48 27.65 -5.59
N GLY A 520 7.78 27.75 -6.73
CA GLY A 520 7.62 28.97 -7.53
C GLY A 520 8.15 28.88 -8.98
N ASN A 521 8.63 27.72 -9.43
CA ASN A 521 9.23 27.50 -10.76
C ASN A 521 8.15 27.14 -11.80
N LEU A 522 8.37 27.42 -13.09
CA LEU A 522 7.49 26.93 -14.16
C LEU A 522 7.60 25.40 -14.31
N ALA A 523 6.47 24.73 -14.56
CA ALA A 523 6.39 23.27 -14.54
C ALA A 523 5.37 22.68 -15.54
N VAL A 524 5.64 21.46 -16.03
CA VAL A 524 4.77 20.68 -16.90
C VAL A 524 4.01 19.62 -16.11
N TYR A 525 2.70 19.61 -16.26
CA TYR A 525 1.80 18.60 -15.72
C TYR A 525 1.21 17.75 -16.85
N GLY A 526 1.25 16.44 -16.69
CA GLY A 526 0.78 15.47 -17.69
C GLY A 526 -0.19 14.44 -17.12
N SER A 527 -1.10 13.95 -17.96
CA SER A 527 -2.09 12.94 -17.57
C SER A 527 -2.27 11.86 -18.64
N HIS A 528 -2.06 10.60 -18.27
CA HIS A 528 -2.14 9.42 -19.15
C HIS A 528 -2.52 8.15 -18.37
N GLN A 529 -2.85 7.07 -19.06
CA GLN A 529 -3.21 5.78 -18.50
C GLN A 529 -2.64 4.63 -19.36
N TYR A 530 -1.59 3.99 -18.88
CA TYR A 530 -0.95 2.86 -19.56
C TYR A 530 -1.81 1.59 -19.53
N SER A 531 -1.72 0.80 -20.61
CA SER A 531 -2.53 -0.41 -20.83
C SER A 531 -1.75 -1.74 -20.73
N SER A 532 -0.43 -1.69 -20.56
CA SER A 532 0.46 -2.86 -20.45
C SER A 532 1.66 -2.59 -19.55
N ASP A 533 2.22 -3.66 -18.98
CA ASP A 533 3.42 -3.65 -18.15
C ASP A 533 4.70 -3.30 -18.97
N GLY A 534 5.62 -2.57 -18.36
CA GLY A 534 6.90 -2.18 -18.95
C GLY A 534 7.50 -0.90 -18.37
N THR A 535 8.79 -0.68 -18.60
CA THR A 535 9.42 0.65 -18.43
C THR A 535 9.21 1.44 -19.72
N TYR A 536 8.60 2.61 -19.63
CA TYR A 536 8.36 3.51 -20.76
C TYR A 536 9.15 4.81 -20.55
N ALA A 537 9.98 5.17 -21.53
CA ALA A 537 10.59 6.50 -21.59
C ALA A 537 9.51 7.51 -22.00
N ILE A 538 9.25 8.50 -21.14
CA ILE A 538 8.39 9.63 -21.43
C ILE A 538 9.30 10.76 -21.92
N ASP A 539 9.13 11.18 -23.17
CA ASP A 539 9.73 12.40 -23.67
C ASP A 539 8.77 13.56 -23.34
N VAL A 540 9.20 14.46 -22.46
CA VAL A 540 8.52 15.74 -22.25
C VAL A 540 9.23 16.80 -23.07
N ASP A 541 8.49 17.41 -23.98
CA ASP A 541 8.92 18.45 -24.90
C ASP A 541 8.16 19.74 -24.56
N ILE A 542 8.89 20.85 -24.39
CA ILE A 542 8.33 22.18 -24.21
C ILE A 542 8.73 23.10 -25.35
N HIS A 543 7.71 23.63 -26.02
CA HIS A 543 7.83 24.74 -26.94
C HIS A 543 7.61 26.06 -26.16
N SER A 544 8.66 26.89 -26.05
CA SER A 544 8.44 28.32 -25.80
C SER A 544 7.70 28.89 -27.00
N PRO A 545 6.69 29.77 -26.84
CA PRO A 545 6.12 30.44 -28.00
C PRO A 545 7.22 31.22 -28.72
N ARG A 546 8.19 31.80 -27.99
CA ARG A 546 9.26 32.67 -28.55
C ARG A 546 10.32 31.97 -29.41
N GLY A 547 10.11 30.71 -29.75
CA GLY A 547 11.02 29.90 -30.55
C GLY A 547 12.31 29.52 -29.85
N GLY A 548 13.01 28.56 -30.47
CA GLY A 548 14.07 27.80 -29.81
C GLY A 548 13.47 26.51 -29.27
N SER A 549 13.33 25.56 -30.18
CA SER A 549 12.54 24.33 -30.03
C SER A 549 13.06 23.38 -28.95
N ASP A 550 12.13 22.64 -28.37
CA ASP A 550 12.31 21.28 -27.86
C ASP A 550 13.48 21.12 -26.88
N ALA A 551 13.38 21.82 -25.75
CA ALA A 551 13.96 21.24 -24.55
C ALA A 551 13.24 19.90 -24.33
N LEU A 552 14.00 18.80 -24.37
CA LEU A 552 13.50 17.44 -24.16
C LEU A 552 14.08 16.87 -22.85
N VAL A 553 13.22 16.39 -21.96
CA VAL A 553 13.65 15.64 -20.77
C VAL A 553 13.01 14.25 -20.73
N GLU A 554 13.87 13.24 -20.62
CA GLU A 554 13.48 11.84 -20.51
C GLU A 554 13.10 11.52 -19.06
N VAL A 555 11.82 11.21 -18.82
CA VAL A 555 11.30 10.75 -17.53
C VAL A 555 10.84 9.31 -17.69
N ASN A 556 11.43 8.37 -16.96
CA ASN A 556 11.02 6.97 -17.07
C ASN A 556 9.80 6.69 -16.18
N ALA A 557 8.78 6.03 -16.74
CA ALA A 557 7.68 5.44 -15.97
C ALA A 557 7.84 3.91 -15.92
N ASP A 558 8.02 3.39 -14.71
CA ASP A 558 7.98 1.95 -14.45
C ASP A 558 6.53 1.54 -14.22
N VAL A 559 5.88 1.11 -15.30
CA VAL A 559 4.50 0.67 -15.29
C VAL A 559 4.45 -0.81 -14.95
N SER A 560 3.87 -1.14 -13.81
CA SER A 560 3.58 -2.52 -13.41
C SER A 560 2.08 -2.68 -13.19
N THR A 561 1.53 -3.87 -13.45
CA THR A 561 0.26 -4.21 -12.78
C THR A 561 0.57 -4.26 -11.28
N PRO A 562 -0.23 -3.57 -10.43
CA PRO A 562 0.03 -3.53 -9.00
C PRO A 562 0.07 -4.95 -8.43
N PRO A 563 1.00 -5.27 -7.51
CA PRO A 563 0.94 -6.52 -6.76
C PRO A 563 -0.42 -6.60 -6.06
N VAL A 564 -1.12 -7.72 -6.21
CA VAL A 564 -2.46 -7.89 -5.62
C VAL A 564 -2.42 -7.68 -4.12
N GLN A 565 -3.37 -6.94 -3.56
CA GLN A 565 -3.29 -6.53 -2.16
C GLN A 565 -3.93 -7.61 -1.29
N ILE A 566 -3.10 -8.33 -0.52
CA ILE A 566 -3.60 -9.25 0.52
C ILE A 566 -4.39 -8.42 1.54
N THR A 567 -5.71 -8.65 1.59
CA THR A 567 -6.65 -7.89 2.42
C THR A 567 -6.85 -8.47 3.82
N GLY A 568 -6.47 -9.74 4.00
CA GLY A 568 -6.55 -10.41 5.29
C GLY A 568 -6.00 -11.83 5.22
N ASP A 569 -5.22 -12.19 6.23
CA ASP A 569 -4.92 -13.59 6.51
C ASP A 569 -6.19 -14.25 7.09
N LEU A 570 -6.46 -15.49 6.69
CA LEU A 570 -7.50 -16.34 7.25
C LEU A 570 -6.85 -17.53 8.00
N PRO A 571 -6.00 -17.29 9.02
CA PRO A 571 -5.31 -18.36 9.72
C PRO A 571 -6.30 -19.24 10.49
N VAL A 572 -6.34 -20.52 10.13
CA VAL A 572 -7.14 -21.52 10.83
C VAL A 572 -6.22 -22.34 11.75
N ASN A 573 -6.65 -22.54 13.00
CA ASN A 573 -5.97 -23.46 13.91
C ASN A 573 -6.20 -24.90 13.41
N LEU A 574 -5.11 -25.59 13.06
CA LEU A 574 -5.15 -26.94 12.50
C LEU A 574 -4.73 -27.99 13.53
N SER A 575 -5.15 -29.22 13.30
CA SER A 575 -4.66 -30.40 14.02
C SER A 575 -3.87 -31.30 13.06
N ALA A 576 -2.68 -31.74 13.46
CA ALA A 576 -1.84 -32.63 12.66
C ALA A 576 -2.61 -33.90 12.21
N GLY A 577 -2.34 -34.35 10.98
CA GLY A 577 -3.04 -35.48 10.36
C GLY A 577 -4.44 -35.20 9.81
N ASN A 578 -4.98 -33.97 9.94
CA ASN A 578 -6.09 -33.51 9.10
C ASN A 578 -5.53 -32.81 7.84
N ASP A 579 -6.11 -33.12 6.68
CA ASP A 579 -5.83 -32.39 5.43
C ASP A 579 -6.52 -31.02 5.45
N THR A 580 -5.87 -29.97 4.94
CA THR A 580 -6.49 -28.65 4.72
C THR A 580 -7.40 -28.62 3.48
N VAL A 581 -8.42 -29.48 3.44
CA VAL A 581 -9.28 -29.66 2.25
C VAL A 581 -9.89 -28.33 1.81
N ASN A 582 -9.40 -27.81 0.67
CA ASN A 582 -9.66 -26.50 0.10
C ASN A 582 -9.74 -25.35 1.14
N GLN A 583 -8.86 -25.36 2.15
CA GLN A 583 -8.87 -24.33 3.19
C GLN A 583 -8.49 -22.96 2.61
N ALA A 584 -9.37 -21.96 2.77
CA ALA A 584 -9.05 -20.57 2.51
C ALA A 584 -7.94 -20.09 3.45
N LEU A 585 -6.89 -19.47 2.88
CA LEU A 585 -5.67 -19.08 3.60
C LEU A 585 -5.50 -17.56 3.68
N VAL A 586 -5.75 -16.86 2.57
CA VAL A 586 -5.68 -15.40 2.46
C VAL A 586 -6.78 -14.93 1.52
N THR A 587 -7.28 -13.71 1.76
CA THR A 587 -8.06 -12.94 0.79
C THR A 587 -7.18 -11.89 0.12
N PHE A 588 -7.46 -11.56 -1.13
CA PHE A 588 -6.84 -10.44 -1.82
C PHE A 588 -7.83 -9.68 -2.70
N VAL A 589 -7.52 -8.40 -2.96
CA VAL A 589 -8.14 -7.64 -4.05
C VAL A 589 -7.09 -7.35 -5.11
N ASP A 590 -7.52 -7.33 -6.37
CA ASP A 590 -6.71 -6.77 -7.44
C ASP A 590 -7.01 -5.27 -7.56
N PRO A 591 -6.05 -4.36 -7.34
CA PRO A 591 -6.28 -2.92 -7.47
C PRO A 591 -6.61 -2.46 -8.90
N ALA A 592 -6.28 -3.26 -9.93
CA ALA A 592 -6.67 -3.01 -11.31
C ALA A 592 -8.11 -3.47 -11.63
N GLY A 593 -8.78 -4.15 -10.69
CA GLY A 593 -10.10 -4.74 -10.85
C GLY A 593 -10.06 -6.26 -11.03
N ALA A 594 -11.16 -6.94 -10.71
CA ALA A 594 -11.21 -8.39 -10.69
C ALA A 594 -11.26 -9.02 -12.10
N ASP A 595 -10.19 -9.70 -12.49
CA ASP A 595 -10.13 -10.51 -13.72
C ASP A 595 -10.52 -12.00 -13.45
N ALA A 596 -10.49 -12.83 -14.49
CA ALA A 596 -10.75 -14.26 -14.39
C ALA A 596 -9.75 -14.94 -13.41
N PRO A 597 -10.23 -15.78 -12.46
CA PRO A 597 -9.36 -16.47 -11.49
C PRO A 597 -8.21 -17.30 -12.08
N SER A 598 -8.27 -17.64 -13.37
CA SER A 598 -7.19 -18.31 -14.13
C SER A 598 -5.94 -17.47 -14.35
N ASN A 599 -6.03 -16.14 -14.19
CA ASN A 599 -4.95 -15.20 -14.55
C ASN A 599 -4.02 -14.93 -13.35
N TYR A 600 -4.42 -15.41 -12.16
CA TYR A 600 -3.68 -15.36 -10.91
C TYR A 600 -3.03 -16.72 -10.62
N GLN A 601 -1.72 -16.72 -10.37
CA GLN A 601 -1.00 -17.87 -9.83
C GLN A 601 -0.71 -17.65 -8.34
N ALA A 602 -1.23 -18.53 -7.50
CA ALA A 602 -0.87 -18.58 -6.08
C ALA A 602 0.11 -19.74 -5.84
N THR A 603 1.22 -19.48 -5.14
CA THR A 603 2.13 -20.50 -4.61
C THR A 603 2.09 -20.45 -3.10
N ILE A 604 1.82 -21.59 -2.47
CA ILE A 604 1.76 -21.72 -1.01
C ILE A 604 2.99 -22.49 -0.57
N TYR A 605 3.82 -21.88 0.29
CA TYR A 605 4.94 -22.51 0.96
C TYR A 605 4.53 -22.82 2.40
N TRP A 606 4.48 -24.10 2.76
CA TRP A 606 3.83 -24.55 4.01
C TRP A 606 4.76 -24.53 5.24
N GLY A 607 5.92 -23.86 5.15
CA GLY A 607 6.87 -23.74 6.26
C GLY A 607 7.63 -25.04 6.64
N ASP A 608 7.33 -26.17 5.99
CA ASP A 608 7.94 -27.49 6.23
C ASP A 608 8.94 -27.90 5.11
N ASN A 609 9.28 -26.96 4.22
CA ASN A 609 10.00 -27.14 2.95
C ASN A 609 9.19 -27.79 1.80
N GLN A 610 7.87 -27.92 1.94
CA GLN A 610 6.97 -28.29 0.85
C GLN A 610 6.20 -27.07 0.32
N SER A 611 5.81 -27.12 -0.95
CA SER A 611 5.00 -26.10 -1.59
C SER A 611 3.97 -26.71 -2.55
N SER A 612 2.82 -26.06 -2.68
CA SER A 612 1.77 -26.43 -3.64
C SER A 612 1.17 -25.21 -4.32
N ALA A 613 0.52 -25.40 -5.46
CA ALA A 613 -0.25 -24.36 -6.12
C ALA A 613 -1.57 -24.12 -5.37
N GLY A 614 -1.91 -22.86 -5.13
CA GLY A 614 -3.18 -22.45 -4.55
C GLY A 614 -4.29 -22.33 -5.60
N THR A 615 -5.50 -22.75 -5.24
CA THR A 615 -6.71 -22.53 -6.02
C THR A 615 -7.25 -21.14 -5.74
N VAL A 616 -7.27 -20.27 -6.74
CA VAL A 616 -7.86 -18.93 -6.65
C VAL A 616 -9.35 -19.00 -7.03
N ASN A 617 -10.22 -18.40 -6.22
CA ASN A 617 -11.65 -18.22 -6.50
C ASN A 617 -12.07 -16.78 -6.21
N PHE A 618 -13.06 -16.25 -6.93
CA PHE A 618 -13.62 -14.92 -6.68
C PHE A 618 -14.96 -15.00 -5.92
N ASP A 619 -15.10 -14.26 -4.82
CA ASP A 619 -16.33 -14.12 -4.06
C ASP A 619 -17.03 -12.79 -4.39
N SER A 620 -18.03 -12.88 -5.26
CA SER A 620 -18.87 -11.74 -5.67
C SER A 620 -19.81 -11.20 -4.58
N SER A 621 -19.76 -11.73 -3.35
CA SER A 621 -20.47 -11.18 -2.19
C SER A 621 -19.61 -10.31 -1.27
N SER A 622 -18.29 -10.46 -1.33
CA SER A 622 -17.31 -9.61 -0.61
C SER A 622 -16.45 -8.74 -1.54
N ASP A 623 -16.50 -9.00 -2.85
CA ASP A 623 -15.72 -8.34 -3.91
C ASP A 623 -14.20 -8.61 -3.81
N GLN A 624 -13.84 -9.83 -3.40
CA GLN A 624 -12.45 -10.26 -3.16
C GLN A 624 -12.18 -11.65 -3.74
N PHE A 625 -10.91 -11.91 -4.03
CA PHE A 625 -10.41 -13.25 -4.30
C PHE A 625 -10.04 -13.97 -3.01
N VAL A 626 -10.21 -15.28 -3.01
CA VAL A 626 -9.81 -16.20 -1.94
C VAL A 626 -8.78 -17.16 -2.52
N VAL A 627 -7.60 -17.22 -1.91
CA VAL A 627 -6.65 -18.32 -2.16
C VAL A 627 -6.99 -19.45 -1.20
N SER A 628 -7.25 -20.64 -1.74
CA SER A 628 -7.38 -21.87 -0.98
C SER A 628 -6.32 -22.91 -1.38
N GLY A 629 -5.96 -23.81 -0.47
CA GLY A 629 -4.96 -24.83 -0.77
C GLY A 629 -4.96 -26.01 0.20
N GLU A 630 -4.44 -27.14 -0.27
CA GLU A 630 -4.43 -28.42 0.45
C GLU A 630 -3.00 -28.84 0.79
N HIS A 631 -2.82 -29.27 2.04
CA HIS A 631 -1.57 -29.82 2.61
C HIS A 631 -1.87 -30.70 3.82
N THR A 632 -0.92 -31.58 4.14
CA THR A 632 -1.00 -32.48 5.29
C THR A 632 0.30 -32.38 6.10
N TYR A 633 0.24 -31.70 7.24
CA TYR A 633 1.42 -31.52 8.10
C TYR A 633 1.81 -32.82 8.80
N ALA A 634 3.09 -33.20 8.65
CA ALA A 634 3.63 -34.46 9.16
C ALA A 634 3.91 -34.49 10.69
N GLY A 635 3.67 -33.39 11.40
CA GLY A 635 3.81 -33.29 12.85
C GLY A 635 3.29 -31.96 13.40
N ALA A 636 3.26 -31.83 14.72
CA ALA A 636 2.92 -30.59 15.41
C ALA A 636 4.03 -29.52 15.33
N GLY A 637 3.62 -28.25 15.28
CA GLY A 637 4.51 -27.11 15.32
C GLY A 637 3.84 -25.80 14.91
N THR A 638 4.53 -24.69 15.14
CA THR A 638 4.18 -23.40 14.54
C THR A 638 4.89 -23.29 13.20
N TYR A 639 4.13 -23.41 12.12
CA TYR A 639 4.64 -23.30 10.76
C TYR A 639 4.37 -21.89 10.22
N THR A 640 5.41 -21.22 9.76
CA THR A 640 5.25 -19.96 9.00
C THR A 640 4.86 -20.34 7.59
N VAL A 641 3.59 -20.15 7.24
CA VAL A 641 3.10 -20.31 5.88
C VAL A 641 3.29 -19.00 5.15
N THR A 642 3.89 -19.07 3.96
CA THR A 642 3.94 -17.94 3.03
C THR A 642 3.01 -18.24 1.86
N VAL A 643 2.12 -17.32 1.53
CA VAL A 643 1.30 -17.36 0.31
C VAL A 643 1.74 -16.23 -0.58
N ASP A 644 2.38 -16.57 -1.70
CA ASP A 644 2.77 -15.63 -2.75
C ASP A 644 1.74 -15.68 -3.88
N VAL A 645 1.15 -14.54 -4.22
CA VAL A 645 0.20 -14.41 -5.34
C VAL A 645 0.76 -13.49 -6.42
N VAL A 646 0.72 -13.95 -7.67
CA VAL A 646 1.17 -13.22 -8.87
C VAL A 646 -0.01 -13.11 -9.85
N HIS A 647 -0.26 -11.90 -10.36
CA HIS A 647 -1.11 -11.68 -11.53
C HIS A 647 -0.19 -11.47 -12.75
N GLY A 648 -0.24 -12.36 -13.75
CA GLY A 648 0.58 -12.22 -14.97
C GLY A 648 2.08 -12.13 -14.69
N ASN A 649 2.69 -10.99 -15.04
CA ASN A 649 4.12 -10.68 -14.81
C ASN A 649 4.38 -9.87 -13.52
N SER A 650 3.33 -9.51 -12.77
CA SER A 650 3.42 -8.57 -11.64
C SER A 650 4.33 -9.06 -10.51
N PRO A 651 4.91 -8.15 -9.70
CA PRO A 651 5.59 -8.54 -8.47
C PRO A 651 4.71 -9.43 -7.57
N SER A 652 5.31 -10.45 -6.96
CA SER A 652 4.60 -11.39 -6.09
C SER A 652 4.16 -10.72 -4.79
N ALA A 653 2.86 -10.69 -4.54
CA ALA A 653 2.29 -10.29 -3.27
C ALA A 653 2.37 -11.45 -2.27
N GLY A 654 3.36 -11.40 -1.39
CA GLY A 654 3.53 -12.36 -0.31
C GLY A 654 2.88 -11.89 1.00
N SER A 655 2.04 -12.74 1.60
CA SER A 655 1.78 -12.66 3.06
C SER A 655 2.40 -13.86 3.76
N PHE A 656 2.84 -13.65 5.01
CA PHE A 656 3.26 -14.73 5.89
C PHE A 656 2.48 -14.70 7.21
N PHE A 657 1.95 -15.85 7.60
CA PHE A 657 1.24 -16.01 8.87
C PHE A 657 1.62 -17.33 9.53
N GLN A 658 1.40 -17.41 10.84
CA GLN A 658 1.70 -18.61 11.62
C GLN A 658 0.48 -19.52 11.69
N ILE A 659 0.53 -20.64 10.96
CA ILE A 659 -0.35 -21.76 11.28
C ILE A 659 0.25 -22.47 12.48
N THR A 660 -0.44 -22.40 13.62
CA THR A 660 -0.20 -23.35 14.70
C THR A 660 -0.91 -24.65 14.33
N VAL A 661 -0.12 -25.60 13.84
CA VAL A 661 -0.53 -27.01 13.76
C VAL A 661 -0.33 -27.56 15.15
N THR A 662 -1.37 -27.54 15.97
CA THR A 662 -1.34 -28.35 17.17
C THR A 662 -1.25 -29.81 16.72
N ASP A 663 -0.59 -30.69 17.45
CA ASP A 663 -1.03 -32.08 17.36
C ASP A 663 -2.50 -32.10 17.83
N PRO A 664 -3.39 -32.95 17.30
CA PRO A 664 -4.65 -33.21 17.98
C PRO A 664 -4.41 -33.49 19.47
N PRO A 665 -5.33 -33.10 20.37
CA PRO A 665 -5.28 -33.57 21.74
C PRO A 665 -5.23 -35.09 21.74
N PHE A 666 -4.33 -35.66 22.54
CA PHE A 666 -4.20 -37.09 22.66
C PHE A 666 -5.21 -37.64 23.65
N GLU A 667 -5.92 -38.69 23.26
CA GLU A 667 -6.86 -39.41 24.10
C GLU A 667 -5.98 -40.32 24.92
N LEU A 668 -5.67 -39.92 26.15
CA LEU A 668 -5.20 -40.88 27.12
C LEU A 668 -6.38 -41.81 27.43
N GLN A 669 -6.38 -42.99 26.81
CA GLN A 669 -7.29 -44.07 27.11
C GLN A 669 -6.78 -44.81 28.35
N GLY A 670 -7.73 -45.18 29.20
CA GLY A 670 -7.56 -45.95 30.42
C GLY A 670 -8.64 -47.01 30.50
N GLY A 671 -9.13 -47.30 31.70
CA GLY A 671 -9.99 -48.46 31.93
C GLY A 671 -9.24 -49.78 31.70
N PHE A 672 -7.92 -49.79 31.95
CA PHE A 672 -7.18 -51.03 32.15
C PHE A 672 -7.42 -51.51 33.58
N THR A 673 -7.87 -52.75 33.74
CA THR A 673 -7.88 -53.43 35.04
C THR A 673 -6.56 -54.18 35.22
N ILE A 674 -5.75 -53.74 36.19
CA ILE A 674 -4.51 -54.40 36.60
C ILE A 674 -4.85 -55.40 37.70
N SER A 675 -4.69 -56.70 37.43
CA SER A 675 -4.78 -57.70 38.50
C SER A 675 -3.54 -57.61 39.40
N ALA A 676 -3.72 -57.01 40.57
CA ALA A 676 -2.73 -56.93 41.63
C ALA A 676 -3.02 -57.99 42.70
N THR A 677 -2.00 -58.28 43.53
CA THR A 677 -2.14 -59.08 44.74
C THR A 677 -1.43 -58.33 45.85
N GLU A 678 -2.05 -58.25 47.03
CA GLU A 678 -1.51 -57.51 48.16
C GLU A 678 -0.11 -58.00 48.56
N GLY A 679 0.78 -57.06 48.89
CA GLY A 679 2.19 -57.32 49.17
C GLY A 679 3.04 -57.74 47.95
N GLN A 680 2.44 -57.95 46.76
CA GLN A 680 3.14 -58.44 45.57
C GLN A 680 3.31 -57.36 44.49
N ALA A 681 4.58 -57.10 44.15
CA ALA A 681 4.94 -56.09 43.15
C ALA A 681 4.57 -56.53 41.71
N PHE A 682 3.56 -55.88 41.11
CA PHE A 682 3.38 -55.94 39.66
C PHE A 682 4.46 -55.10 38.96
N ARG A 683 4.83 -55.49 37.74
CA ARG A 683 5.92 -54.81 37.00
C ARG A 683 5.54 -54.58 35.55
N ASN A 684 5.89 -53.38 35.07
CA ASN A 684 5.76 -52.93 33.69
C ASN A 684 4.38 -53.24 33.07
N GLN A 685 3.31 -52.99 33.83
CA GLN A 685 1.93 -53.19 33.39
C GLN A 685 1.38 -51.94 32.70
N VAL A 686 0.56 -52.13 31.67
CA VAL A 686 -0.02 -51.05 30.86
C VAL A 686 -1.16 -50.38 31.62
N VAL A 687 -0.95 -49.13 32.06
CA VAL A 687 -1.98 -48.34 32.75
C VAL A 687 -2.67 -47.31 31.86
N ALA A 688 -2.11 -46.94 30.70
CA ALA A 688 -2.76 -46.04 29.73
C ALA A 688 -2.25 -46.14 28.28
N THR A 689 -3.00 -45.55 27.33
CA THR A 689 -2.81 -45.60 25.86
C THR A 689 -3.06 -44.23 25.18
N PHE A 690 -2.15 -43.62 24.36
CA PHE A 690 -2.37 -42.25 23.78
C PHE A 690 -1.65 -41.85 22.47
N THR A 691 -2.28 -41.11 21.52
CA THR A 691 -1.62 -40.71 20.24
C THR A 691 -0.43 -39.83 20.48
N ASP A 692 0.66 -40.19 19.82
CA ASP A 692 1.49 -39.17 19.22
C ASP A 692 2.29 -39.67 18.01
N PRO A 693 2.40 -38.89 16.91
CA PRO A 693 3.47 -39.08 15.93
C PRO A 693 4.87 -38.76 16.50
N MET A 694 4.97 -37.97 17.58
CA MET A 694 6.25 -37.69 18.25
C MET A 694 6.75 -38.90 19.08
N ASN A 695 8.08 -38.95 19.30
CA ASN A 695 8.78 -40.07 19.94
C ASN A 695 8.60 -40.12 21.47
N ALA A 696 8.77 -41.30 22.07
CA ALA A 696 8.51 -41.57 23.49
C ALA A 696 9.21 -40.62 24.49
N GLY A 697 10.36 -40.04 24.12
CA GLY A 697 11.07 -39.06 24.94
C GLY A 697 10.43 -37.67 25.00
N GLY A 698 9.36 -37.42 24.23
CA GLY A 698 8.56 -36.20 24.26
C GLY A 698 7.45 -36.17 25.31
N TYR A 699 7.40 -37.14 26.22
CA TYR A 699 6.34 -37.29 27.22
C TYR A 699 6.90 -37.40 28.63
N LEU A 700 6.20 -36.78 29.57
CA LEU A 700 6.34 -37.05 31.00
C LEU A 700 5.02 -37.68 31.47
N ALA A 701 5.10 -38.92 31.97
CA ALA A 701 3.96 -39.61 32.57
C ALA A 701 4.12 -39.65 34.10
N ASN A 702 3.05 -39.33 34.82
CA ASN A 702 2.95 -39.52 36.27
C ASN A 702 1.72 -40.36 36.58
N VAL A 703 1.93 -41.44 37.32
CA VAL A 703 0.92 -42.40 37.75
C VAL A 703 0.69 -42.20 39.23
N ASP A 704 -0.52 -41.80 39.60
CA ASP A 704 -1.08 -41.90 40.94
C ASP A 704 -1.72 -43.29 41.08
N PHE A 705 -1.48 -43.99 42.19
CA PHE A 705 -1.96 -45.36 42.38
C PHE A 705 -3.26 -45.46 43.20
N GLY A 706 -3.80 -44.35 43.69
CA GLY A 706 -5.01 -44.31 44.52
C GLY A 706 -4.72 -44.38 46.02
N ASP A 707 -3.75 -45.23 46.41
CA ASP A 707 -3.28 -45.43 47.79
C ASP A 707 -2.48 -44.26 48.40
N GLY A 708 -2.48 -43.10 47.74
CA GLY A 708 -1.71 -41.92 48.12
C GLY A 708 -0.24 -41.95 47.70
N SER A 709 0.22 -43.00 47.01
CA SER A 709 1.53 -43.06 46.39
C SER A 709 1.48 -42.71 44.89
N SER A 710 2.59 -42.19 44.37
CA SER A 710 2.72 -41.88 42.93
C SER A 710 4.16 -42.06 42.43
N ALA A 711 4.30 -42.36 41.14
CA ALA A 711 5.57 -42.57 40.48
C ALA A 711 5.57 -42.07 39.03
N ALA A 712 6.76 -41.85 38.47
CA ALA A 712 6.91 -41.61 37.03
C ALA A 712 6.59 -42.89 36.25
N GLY A 713 5.70 -42.79 35.26
CA GLY A 713 5.39 -43.87 34.33
C GLY A 713 6.42 -43.97 33.21
N GLU A 714 6.76 -45.19 32.78
CA GLU A 714 7.64 -45.41 31.64
C GLU A 714 6.81 -45.37 30.34
N VAL A 715 7.04 -44.39 29.47
CA VAL A 715 6.35 -44.31 28.17
C VAL A 715 7.05 -45.24 27.17
N VAL A 716 6.47 -46.42 26.93
CA VAL A 716 7.09 -47.53 26.17
C VAL A 716 6.41 -47.77 24.84
N ALA A 717 7.20 -48.27 23.87
CA ALA A 717 6.89 -48.20 22.46
C ALA A 717 7.24 -49.48 21.66
N GLU A 718 6.41 -49.86 20.66
CA GLU A 718 6.43 -51.15 19.94
C GLU A 718 5.99 -51.14 18.44
N GLY A 719 5.42 -50.08 17.87
CA GLY A 719 5.15 -50.00 16.42
C GLY A 719 4.06 -49.03 15.98
N GLY A 720 4.30 -48.38 14.82
CA GLY A 720 3.38 -47.62 13.97
C GLY A 720 2.41 -46.63 14.63
N GLY A 721 2.69 -46.14 15.83
CA GLY A 721 1.65 -45.49 16.63
C GLY A 721 0.69 -46.47 17.37
N VAL A 722 1.12 -47.29 18.37
CA VAL A 722 0.30 -47.95 19.46
C VAL A 722 0.71 -47.77 21.02
N TYR A 723 1.29 -46.67 21.60
CA TYR A 723 1.90 -46.42 22.99
C TYR A 723 1.27 -46.99 24.27
N ASP A 724 2.14 -47.44 25.18
CA ASP A 724 1.76 -47.83 26.54
C ASP A 724 2.46 -46.93 27.57
N VAL A 725 1.71 -46.43 28.55
CA VAL A 725 2.29 -45.98 29.83
C VAL A 725 2.44 -47.22 30.70
N LEU A 726 3.67 -47.60 31.04
CA LEU A 726 3.95 -48.72 31.92
C LEU A 726 4.19 -48.26 33.36
N ALA A 727 3.59 -48.98 34.30
CA ALA A 727 3.76 -48.76 35.73
C ALA A 727 4.24 -50.04 36.43
N SER A 728 4.89 -49.87 37.59
CA SER A 728 5.24 -50.94 38.52
C SER A 728 4.94 -50.44 39.93
N HIS A 729 4.13 -51.18 40.69
CA HIS A 729 3.75 -50.81 42.05
C HIS A 729 3.52 -52.04 42.93
N THR A 730 3.40 -51.84 44.24
CA THR A 730 3.05 -52.85 45.24
C THR A 730 1.99 -52.26 46.16
N TYR A 731 0.74 -52.72 46.02
CA TYR A 731 -0.32 -52.33 46.94
C TYR A 731 -0.14 -53.01 48.30
N THR A 732 -0.35 -52.24 49.37
CA THR A 732 -0.30 -52.68 50.78
C THR A 732 -1.57 -52.21 51.50
N SER A 733 -2.72 -52.44 50.87
CA SER A 733 -4.03 -52.07 51.39
C SER A 733 -5.10 -53.04 50.87
N ASP A 734 -6.03 -53.38 51.76
CA ASP A 734 -7.14 -54.32 51.57
C ASP A 734 -8.24 -53.87 50.59
N GLN A 735 -8.09 -52.69 49.97
CA GLN A 735 -9.13 -52.09 49.13
C GLN A 735 -9.27 -52.90 47.82
N PRO A 736 -10.46 -53.46 47.52
CA PRO A 736 -10.61 -54.43 46.44
C PRO A 736 -10.40 -53.84 45.04
N THR A 737 -10.56 -52.52 44.90
CA THR A 737 -10.41 -51.76 43.66
C THR A 737 -9.74 -50.43 43.95
N GLU A 738 -8.55 -50.19 43.42
CA GLU A 738 -7.84 -48.91 43.55
C GLU A 738 -7.84 -48.12 42.22
N ALA A 739 -7.98 -46.79 42.32
CA ALA A 739 -8.12 -45.91 41.16
C ALA A 739 -6.76 -45.39 40.69
N ILE A 740 -6.24 -45.95 39.59
CA ILE A 740 -4.97 -45.54 39.00
C ILE A 740 -5.18 -44.26 38.17
N GLY A 741 -4.85 -43.11 38.76
CA GLY A 741 -4.86 -41.81 38.09
C GLY A 741 -3.63 -41.62 37.20
N VAL A 742 -3.75 -41.89 35.90
CA VAL A 742 -2.66 -41.68 34.94
C VAL A 742 -2.75 -40.29 34.33
N SER A 743 -1.66 -39.53 34.42
CA SER A 743 -1.49 -38.25 33.74
C SER A 743 -0.28 -38.32 32.81
N VAL A 744 -0.42 -37.76 31.60
CA VAL A 744 0.67 -37.64 30.63
C VAL A 744 0.70 -36.20 30.12
N VAL A 745 1.90 -35.63 29.99
CA VAL A 745 2.15 -34.29 29.46
C VAL A 745 3.13 -34.36 28.30
N ARG A 746 2.76 -33.82 27.14
CA ARG A 746 3.64 -33.63 25.99
C ARG A 746 4.58 -32.45 26.25
N THR A 747 5.89 -32.67 26.17
CA THR A 747 6.90 -31.71 26.66
C THR A 747 7.12 -30.49 25.78
N VAL A 748 6.62 -30.48 24.54
CA VAL A 748 6.86 -29.39 23.56
C VAL A 748 5.80 -28.29 23.58
N ASP A 749 4.57 -28.61 23.95
CA ASP A 749 3.42 -27.69 23.94
C ASP A 749 2.66 -27.64 25.28
N GLY A 750 3.00 -28.51 26.24
CA GLY A 750 2.34 -28.61 27.53
C GLY A 750 0.94 -29.24 27.48
N GLN A 751 0.56 -29.87 26.36
CA GLN A 751 -0.72 -30.59 26.28
C GLN A 751 -0.72 -31.76 27.27
N ALA A 752 -1.74 -31.79 28.11
CA ALA A 752 -1.89 -32.78 29.16
C ALA A 752 -3.22 -33.52 29.01
N ALA A 753 -3.19 -34.84 29.16
CA ALA A 753 -4.39 -35.65 29.29
C ALA A 753 -4.29 -36.53 30.53
N THR A 754 -5.45 -36.79 31.13
CA THR A 754 -5.62 -37.56 32.37
C THR A 754 -6.68 -38.62 32.14
N VAL A 755 -6.44 -39.82 32.65
CA VAL A 755 -7.43 -40.91 32.63
C VAL A 755 -7.31 -41.78 33.86
N GLU A 756 -8.42 -42.42 34.20
CA GLU A 756 -8.49 -43.42 35.25
C GLU A 756 -8.34 -44.82 34.64
N SER A 757 -7.51 -45.64 35.29
CA SER A 757 -7.47 -47.09 35.18
C SER A 757 -7.68 -47.68 36.58
N GLU A 758 -7.69 -49.00 36.70
CA GLU A 758 -8.19 -49.71 37.87
C GLU A 758 -7.14 -50.76 38.29
N ALA A 759 -6.94 -50.96 39.59
CA ALA A 759 -6.26 -52.13 40.11
C ALA A 759 -7.28 -53.01 40.85
N ASP A 760 -7.56 -54.20 40.31
CA ASP A 760 -8.22 -55.28 41.05
C ASP A 760 -7.20 -55.82 42.06
N VAL A 761 -7.27 -55.40 43.32
CA VAL A 761 -6.34 -55.87 44.36
C VAL A 761 -6.93 -57.13 45.00
N THR A 762 -6.26 -58.27 44.75
CA THR A 762 -6.64 -59.55 45.35
C THR A 762 -5.91 -59.76 46.67
N VAL A 763 -6.63 -59.74 47.78
CA VAL A 763 -6.13 -60.16 49.10
C VAL A 763 -5.87 -61.68 49.07
N PRO A 764 -4.68 -62.16 49.46
CA PRO A 764 -4.41 -63.59 49.57
C PRO A 764 -5.36 -64.31 50.56
N PRO A 765 -5.72 -65.58 50.33
CA PRO A 765 -6.56 -66.30 51.27
C PRO A 765 -5.80 -66.65 52.56
N LEU A 766 -6.26 -66.08 53.68
CA LEU A 766 -5.87 -66.42 55.05
C LEU A 766 -5.80 -67.94 55.29
N GLN A 767 -4.78 -68.40 56.00
CA GLN A 767 -4.58 -69.82 56.31
C GLN A 767 -4.86 -70.11 57.79
N ALA A 768 -6.13 -70.32 58.12
CA ALA A 768 -6.56 -70.65 59.48
C ALA A 768 -6.35 -72.14 59.83
N THR A 769 -5.91 -72.41 61.06
CA THR A 769 -5.67 -73.75 61.62
C THR A 769 -6.40 -73.92 62.95
N GLY A 770 -7.09 -75.06 63.12
CA GLY A 770 -7.82 -75.41 64.34
C GLY A 770 -7.44 -76.79 64.87
N GLY A 771 -8.32 -77.39 65.66
CA GLY A 771 -8.13 -78.71 66.28
C GLY A 771 -7.69 -78.66 67.74
N TYR A 772 -7.82 -77.50 68.39
CA TYR A 772 -7.54 -77.32 69.81
C TYR A 772 -8.68 -77.88 70.68
N THR A 773 -8.39 -78.27 71.92
CA THR A 773 -9.38 -78.82 72.86
C THR A 773 -9.30 -78.14 74.21
N ILE A 774 -10.42 -77.58 74.66
CA ILE A 774 -10.54 -76.83 75.92
C ILE A 774 -11.23 -77.69 76.99
N ASN A 775 -10.66 -77.71 78.19
CA ASN A 775 -11.29 -78.31 79.36
C ASN A 775 -11.77 -77.18 80.27
N ALA A 776 -13.08 -77.09 80.49
CA ALA A 776 -13.75 -75.96 81.12
C ALA A 776 -14.58 -76.37 82.35
N THR A 777 -15.11 -75.38 83.06
CA THR A 777 -16.00 -75.54 84.21
C THR A 777 -17.24 -74.70 83.90
N ALA A 778 -18.38 -75.34 83.65
CA ALA A 778 -19.64 -74.65 83.41
C ALA A 778 -19.98 -73.72 84.58
N GLY A 779 -20.48 -72.51 84.31
CA GLY A 779 -20.67 -71.48 85.33
C GLY A 779 -19.39 -70.84 85.85
N ALA A 780 -18.21 -71.17 85.29
CA ALA A 780 -16.95 -70.48 85.54
C ALA A 780 -16.26 -70.13 84.20
N GLY A 781 -15.89 -68.86 84.03
CA GLY A 781 -15.18 -68.42 82.83
C GLY A 781 -13.75 -68.96 82.74
N PHE A 782 -13.29 -69.19 81.52
CA PHE A 782 -11.88 -69.25 81.16
C PHE A 782 -11.54 -68.08 80.25
N SER A 783 -10.26 -67.68 80.22
CA SER A 783 -9.77 -66.55 79.45
C SER A 783 -8.45 -66.82 78.76
N GLN A 784 -8.20 -66.09 77.66
CA GLN A 784 -7.02 -66.20 76.80
C GLN A 784 -6.68 -67.62 76.35
N GLN A 785 -7.71 -68.45 76.13
CA GLN A 785 -7.54 -69.82 75.71
C GLN A 785 -7.43 -69.90 74.18
N LEU A 786 -6.36 -70.54 73.69
CA LEU A 786 -6.13 -70.70 72.25
C LEU A 786 -7.24 -71.54 71.59
N VAL A 787 -7.90 -70.96 70.58
CA VAL A 787 -9.00 -71.59 69.81
C VAL A 787 -8.64 -71.85 68.34
N ALA A 788 -7.77 -71.04 67.74
CA ALA A 788 -7.27 -71.19 66.38
C ALA A 788 -5.93 -70.44 66.22
N THR A 789 -5.18 -70.74 65.17
CA THR A 789 -4.08 -69.92 64.65
C THR A 789 -4.40 -69.49 63.21
N PHE A 790 -3.81 -68.42 62.70
CA PHE A 790 -3.84 -68.11 61.26
C PHE A 790 -2.56 -67.43 60.76
N VAL A 791 -2.34 -67.50 59.45
CA VAL A 791 -1.25 -66.82 58.74
C VAL A 791 -1.85 -66.08 57.54
N ASP A 792 -1.50 -64.80 57.34
CA ASP A 792 -1.70 -64.14 56.04
C ASP A 792 -0.45 -64.35 55.15
N PRO A 793 -0.62 -64.78 53.88
CA PRO A 793 0.46 -64.81 52.89
C PRO A 793 0.96 -63.46 52.37
N SER A 794 0.31 -62.33 52.67
CA SER A 794 0.64 -60.99 52.12
C SER A 794 1.97 -60.40 52.61
N GLY A 795 2.15 -60.23 53.93
CA GLY A 795 3.33 -59.61 54.54
C GLY A 795 3.16 -59.14 55.98
N ASP A 796 4.04 -58.23 56.43
CA ASP A 796 4.05 -57.63 57.77
C ASP A 796 2.96 -56.53 57.92
N GLU A 797 1.69 -56.91 57.83
CA GLU A 797 0.51 -56.09 58.18
C GLU A 797 0.34 -55.93 59.69
N THR A 798 -0.57 -55.04 60.12
CA THR A 798 -0.77 -54.77 61.55
C THR A 798 -1.90 -55.60 62.14
N MET A 799 -1.84 -55.83 63.45
CA MET A 799 -2.89 -56.54 64.19
C MET A 799 -4.28 -55.87 64.10
N GLY A 800 -4.35 -54.59 63.72
CA GLY A 800 -5.62 -53.86 63.57
C GLY A 800 -6.40 -54.20 62.30
N ASP A 801 -5.74 -54.80 61.31
CA ASP A 801 -6.28 -55.05 59.97
C ASP A 801 -7.07 -56.37 59.91
N TYR A 802 -6.95 -57.19 60.96
CA TYR A 802 -7.65 -58.47 61.14
C TYR A 802 -8.69 -58.40 62.27
N SER A 803 -9.79 -59.13 62.09
CA SER A 803 -10.75 -59.39 63.16
C SER A 803 -11.07 -60.89 63.25
N ALA A 804 -11.38 -61.38 64.45
CA ALA A 804 -11.82 -62.74 64.68
C ALA A 804 -13.12 -62.78 65.47
N GLN A 805 -14.05 -63.63 65.04
CA GLN A 805 -15.25 -64.00 65.77
C GLN A 805 -15.20 -65.48 66.13
N ILE A 806 -15.50 -65.79 67.39
CA ILE A 806 -15.54 -67.14 67.93
C ILE A 806 -16.99 -67.49 68.23
N ASN A 807 -17.53 -68.51 67.58
CA ASN A 807 -18.77 -69.18 67.94
C ASN A 807 -18.43 -70.36 68.85
N TRP A 808 -18.97 -70.38 70.07
CA TRP A 808 -18.59 -71.33 71.10
C TRP A 808 -19.39 -72.65 71.07
N GLY A 809 -20.36 -72.77 70.16
CA GLY A 809 -21.17 -73.98 69.99
C GLY A 809 -22.31 -74.15 70.99
N ASP A 810 -22.44 -73.26 71.99
CA ASP A 810 -23.56 -73.21 72.95
C ASP A 810 -24.63 -72.15 72.57
N GLY A 811 -24.45 -71.48 71.44
CA GLY A 811 -25.29 -70.38 70.96
C GLY A 811 -24.75 -68.98 71.29
N GLN A 812 -23.62 -68.86 71.99
CA GLN A 812 -22.94 -67.60 72.26
C GLN A 812 -21.78 -67.37 71.28
N THR A 813 -21.49 -66.11 70.98
CA THR A 813 -20.31 -65.68 70.21
C THR A 813 -19.54 -64.62 70.98
N SER A 814 -18.23 -64.53 70.77
CA SER A 814 -17.38 -63.42 71.26
C SER A 814 -16.34 -63.03 70.22
N ALA A 815 -15.70 -61.87 70.41
CA ALA A 815 -14.53 -61.49 69.60
C ALA A 815 -13.30 -62.28 70.08
N GLY A 816 -12.48 -62.75 69.14
CA GLY A 816 -11.17 -63.33 69.43
C GLY A 816 -10.13 -62.25 69.68
N THR A 817 -9.33 -62.40 70.72
CA THR A 817 -8.13 -61.58 70.95
C THR A 817 -6.99 -62.13 70.14
N LEU A 818 -6.42 -61.31 69.25
CA LEU A 818 -5.28 -61.70 68.41
C LEU A 818 -3.96 -61.40 69.13
N VAL A 819 -3.00 -62.33 69.09
CA VAL A 819 -1.61 -62.10 69.52
C VAL A 819 -0.63 -62.74 68.52
N PRO A 820 0.61 -62.23 68.34
CA PRO A 820 1.52 -62.76 67.33
C PRO A 820 2.10 -64.12 67.77
N ASP A 821 2.04 -65.13 66.89
CA ASP A 821 2.63 -66.45 67.12
C ASP A 821 4.15 -66.41 66.84
N PRO A 822 5.03 -66.79 67.78
CA PRO A 822 6.47 -66.96 67.55
C PRO A 822 6.84 -67.92 66.40
N SER A 823 5.89 -68.70 65.91
CA SER A 823 6.02 -69.67 64.80
C SER A 823 5.81 -69.07 63.40
N ASN A 824 5.46 -67.77 63.31
CA ASN A 824 4.89 -67.05 62.17
C ASN A 824 3.36 -67.15 62.07
N GLY A 825 2.66 -66.02 62.20
CA GLY A 825 1.20 -65.90 62.18
C GLY A 825 0.64 -65.22 63.43
N PHE A 826 -0.64 -65.43 63.69
CA PHE A 826 -1.35 -64.96 64.88
C PHE A 826 -2.10 -66.11 65.58
N ASP A 827 -1.99 -66.16 66.90
CA ASP A 827 -2.88 -66.92 67.78
C ASP A 827 -4.22 -66.17 67.90
N VAL A 828 -5.33 -66.91 67.80
CA VAL A 828 -6.67 -66.45 68.18
C VAL A 828 -6.98 -66.99 69.56
N LEU A 829 -6.99 -66.11 70.56
CA LEU A 829 -7.32 -66.42 71.94
C LEU A 829 -8.77 -66.04 72.24
N GLY A 830 -9.45 -66.86 73.04
CA GLY A 830 -10.86 -66.65 73.39
C GLY A 830 -11.13 -66.74 74.90
N ASP A 831 -12.06 -65.88 75.32
CA ASP A 831 -12.68 -65.88 76.64
C ASP A 831 -14.11 -66.42 76.53
N HIS A 832 -14.49 -67.37 77.38
CA HIS A 832 -15.86 -67.88 77.43
C HIS A 832 -16.28 -68.47 78.78
N GLN A 833 -17.59 -68.53 79.00
CA GLN A 833 -18.21 -69.28 80.09
C GLN A 833 -19.39 -70.11 79.57
N TYR A 834 -19.19 -71.42 79.44
CA TYR A 834 -20.29 -72.35 79.20
C TYR A 834 -21.29 -72.32 80.38
N SER A 835 -22.57 -72.12 80.09
CA SER A 835 -23.63 -72.07 81.12
C SER A 835 -24.03 -73.46 81.64
N SER A 836 -23.75 -74.51 80.87
CA SER A 836 -24.15 -75.89 81.14
C SER A 836 -23.03 -76.88 80.81
N ALA A 837 -23.17 -78.12 81.30
CA ALA A 837 -22.19 -79.18 81.05
C ALA A 837 -22.47 -79.87 79.71
N GLY A 838 -21.46 -80.00 78.85
CA GLY A 838 -21.59 -80.59 77.52
C GLY A 838 -20.28 -80.63 76.75
N MET A 839 -20.34 -81.19 75.55
CA MET A 839 -19.30 -81.09 74.50
C MET A 839 -19.76 -80.08 73.46
N PHE A 840 -18.88 -79.15 73.07
CA PHE A 840 -19.20 -78.08 72.13
C PHE A 840 -18.16 -78.00 71.02
N THR A 841 -18.62 -77.75 69.78
CA THR A 841 -17.75 -77.40 68.65
C THR A 841 -17.56 -75.90 68.65
N ILE A 842 -16.31 -75.44 68.65
CA ILE A 842 -15.94 -74.05 68.50
C ILE A 842 -15.67 -73.80 67.01
N GLU A 843 -16.30 -72.79 66.44
CA GLU A 843 -16.04 -72.32 65.08
C GLU A 843 -15.46 -70.91 65.15
N VAL A 844 -14.22 -70.74 64.71
CA VAL A 844 -13.54 -69.45 64.61
C VAL A 844 -13.62 -68.98 63.17
N SER A 845 -14.07 -67.75 62.96
CA SER A 845 -14.02 -67.04 61.68
C SER A 845 -13.06 -65.86 61.82
N ILE A 846 -12.01 -65.83 61.00
CA ILE A 846 -11.07 -64.71 60.88
C ILE A 846 -11.39 -63.98 59.58
N GLN A 847 -11.37 -62.65 59.62
CA GLN A 847 -11.63 -61.77 58.50
C GLN A 847 -10.51 -60.73 58.37
N HIS A 848 -9.98 -60.60 57.14
CA HIS A 848 -9.12 -59.52 56.69
C HIS A 848 -9.92 -58.69 55.67
N GLY A 849 -10.08 -57.39 55.92
CA GLY A 849 -10.80 -56.48 55.04
C GLY A 849 -12.27 -56.89 54.77
N PRO A 850 -12.87 -56.43 53.66
CA PRO A 850 -14.28 -56.68 53.35
C PRO A 850 -14.57 -58.06 52.74
N THR A 851 -13.56 -58.83 52.31
CA THR A 851 -13.73 -60.01 51.44
C THR A 851 -12.94 -61.25 51.84
N ALA A 852 -11.75 -61.12 52.42
CA ALA A 852 -10.92 -62.27 52.77
C ALA A 852 -11.37 -62.86 54.12
N THR A 853 -11.77 -64.13 54.11
CA THR A 853 -12.18 -64.86 55.32
C THR A 853 -11.60 -66.26 55.33
N ALA A 854 -11.26 -66.74 56.53
CA ALA A 854 -10.88 -68.13 56.77
C ALA A 854 -11.49 -68.61 58.08
N SER A 855 -11.75 -69.92 58.17
CA SER A 855 -12.34 -70.51 59.36
C SER A 855 -11.60 -71.75 59.86
N ALA A 856 -11.63 -71.93 61.17
CA ALA A 856 -10.98 -73.03 61.89
C ALA A 856 -11.95 -73.59 62.94
N ALA A 857 -11.92 -74.90 63.15
CA ALA A 857 -12.79 -75.59 64.10
C ALA A 857 -11.99 -76.25 65.24
N SER A 858 -12.48 -76.10 66.48
CA SER A 858 -11.89 -76.62 67.72
C SER A 858 -13.01 -77.15 68.65
N THR A 859 -12.69 -77.59 69.88
CA THR A 859 -13.68 -78.25 70.77
C THR A 859 -13.54 -77.88 72.25
N ALA A 860 -14.62 -78.03 73.04
CA ALA A 860 -14.61 -77.82 74.50
C ALA A 860 -15.54 -78.77 75.31
N GLU A 861 -15.25 -78.94 76.61
CA GLU A 861 -15.96 -79.82 77.59
C GLU A 861 -16.14 -79.14 78.98
N ALA A 862 -17.28 -79.23 79.71
CA ALA A 862 -17.58 -78.35 80.90
C ALA A 862 -18.36 -78.96 82.15
N SER A 863 -18.19 -78.45 83.41
CA SER A 863 -18.98 -78.81 84.67
C SER A 863 -19.03 -77.76 85.87
N GLN A 864 -19.90 -77.83 86.91
CA GLN A 864 -20.55 -76.67 87.67
C GLN A 864 -20.03 -76.15 89.09
N PRO A 865 -20.44 -74.93 89.61
CA PRO A 865 -19.91 -74.19 90.83
C PRO A 865 -20.94 -73.70 91.95
N SER A 866 -20.61 -72.74 92.89
CA SER A 866 -21.42 -72.37 94.13
C SER A 866 -21.19 -70.96 94.84
N LEU A 867 -22.11 -70.42 95.69
CA LEU A 867 -22.18 -69.01 96.27
C LEU A 867 -22.50 -68.79 97.81
N THR A 868 -22.57 -67.53 98.33
CA THR A 868 -22.67 -67.11 99.78
C THR A 868 -23.90 -66.21 100.20
N PRO A 869 -24.07 -65.74 101.49
CA PRO A 869 -25.29 -65.06 101.99
C PRO A 869 -25.48 -63.53 101.86
N ASN A 870 -24.52 -62.64 102.16
CA ASN A 870 -24.79 -61.17 102.10
C ASN A 870 -24.96 -60.69 100.65
N GLU A 871 -24.40 -61.45 99.71
CA GLU A 871 -24.67 -61.49 98.26
C GLU A 871 -26.13 -61.84 97.90
N GLN A 872 -27.01 -62.13 98.88
CA GLN A 872 -28.44 -62.34 98.67
C GLN A 872 -29.28 -61.13 99.12
N TYR A 873 -28.75 -60.29 100.00
CA TYR A 873 -29.52 -59.15 100.55
C TYR A 873 -29.52 -57.94 99.60
N VAL A 874 -28.36 -57.51 99.10
CA VAL A 874 -28.25 -56.42 98.12
C VAL A 874 -29.02 -56.76 96.84
N THR A 875 -29.00 -58.04 96.44
CA THR A 875 -29.75 -58.61 95.32
C THR A 875 -31.26 -58.35 95.38
N ALA A 876 -31.84 -58.19 96.57
CA ALA A 876 -33.25 -57.85 96.75
C ALA A 876 -33.55 -56.35 96.64
N ILE A 877 -32.62 -55.45 97.02
CA ILE A 877 -32.88 -53.99 97.06
C ILE A 877 -32.88 -53.39 95.66
N TYR A 878 -31.88 -53.73 94.85
CA TYR A 878 -31.80 -53.34 93.44
C TYR A 878 -33.06 -53.76 92.66
N GLN A 879 -33.52 -54.98 92.91
CA GLN A 879 -34.70 -55.56 92.25
C GLN A 879 -36.02 -54.87 92.66
N ALA A 880 -36.02 -54.09 93.76
CA ALA A 880 -37.19 -53.40 94.29
C ALA A 880 -37.28 -51.92 93.89
N LEU A 881 -36.15 -51.22 93.75
CA LEU A 881 -36.11 -49.79 93.37
C LEU A 881 -35.82 -49.57 91.87
N LEU A 882 -35.02 -50.45 91.26
CA LEU A 882 -34.55 -50.31 89.87
C LEU A 882 -35.04 -51.46 88.96
N SER A 883 -35.88 -52.37 89.48
CA SER A 883 -36.42 -53.54 88.77
C SER A 883 -35.40 -54.49 88.12
N ARG A 884 -34.11 -54.40 88.49
CA ARG A 884 -33.02 -55.27 88.01
C ARG A 884 -32.27 -55.94 89.16
N ALA A 885 -31.60 -57.05 88.88
CA ALA A 885 -30.56 -57.57 89.78
C ALA A 885 -29.36 -56.59 89.81
N PRO A 886 -28.60 -56.52 90.92
CA PRO A 886 -27.32 -55.84 90.93
C PRO A 886 -26.32 -56.58 90.04
N THR A 887 -25.43 -55.84 89.40
CA THR A 887 -24.21 -56.41 88.81
C THR A 887 -23.37 -57.09 89.89
N ALA A 888 -22.48 -58.01 89.49
CA ALA A 888 -21.57 -58.68 90.43
C ALA A 888 -20.72 -57.68 91.24
N GLN A 889 -20.40 -56.50 90.68
CA GLN A 889 -19.60 -55.48 91.33
C GLN A 889 -20.40 -54.57 92.28
N GLU A 890 -21.64 -54.19 91.93
CA GLU A 890 -22.57 -53.56 92.89
C GLU A 890 -22.87 -54.52 94.05
N LEU A 891 -23.08 -55.79 93.72
CA LEU A 891 -23.34 -56.84 94.70
C LEU A 891 -22.18 -57.00 95.68
N GLN A 892 -20.95 -57.15 95.18
CA GLN A 892 -19.75 -57.31 95.99
C GLN A 892 -19.35 -56.01 96.74
N SER A 893 -19.60 -54.84 96.15
CA SER A 893 -19.33 -53.54 96.79
C SER A 893 -20.27 -53.28 97.96
N TRP A 894 -21.58 -53.40 97.74
CA TRP A 894 -22.55 -53.16 98.81
C TRP A 894 -22.58 -54.30 99.82
N SER A 895 -22.41 -55.57 99.42
CA SER A 895 -22.28 -56.66 100.40
C SER A 895 -21.03 -56.46 101.25
N GLY A 896 -19.88 -56.17 100.64
CA GLY A 896 -18.61 -55.89 101.33
C GLY A 896 -18.67 -54.66 102.25
N GLN A 897 -19.40 -53.60 101.87
CA GLN A 897 -19.61 -52.44 102.75
C GLN A 897 -20.57 -52.75 103.91
N LEU A 898 -21.59 -53.59 103.70
CA LEU A 898 -22.49 -54.05 104.77
C LEU A 898 -21.81 -55.06 105.71
N ASP A 899 -20.94 -55.94 105.19
CA ASP A 899 -20.01 -56.77 105.97
C ASP A 899 -18.99 -55.90 106.73
N GLY A 900 -18.61 -54.76 106.15
CA GLY A 900 -17.82 -53.70 106.79
C GLY A 900 -18.58 -52.82 107.80
N GLY A 901 -19.89 -52.99 107.95
CA GLY A 901 -20.73 -52.27 108.94
C GLY A 901 -21.28 -50.91 108.50
N LEU A 902 -21.37 -50.62 107.20
CA LEU A 902 -22.14 -49.47 106.69
C LEU A 902 -23.62 -49.62 107.08
N ASP A 903 -24.27 -48.51 107.47
CA ASP A 903 -25.71 -48.54 107.76
C ASP A 903 -26.55 -48.48 106.48
N ARG A 904 -27.63 -49.27 106.46
CA ARG A 904 -28.40 -49.59 105.24
C ARG A 904 -29.20 -48.41 104.70
N GLU A 905 -29.57 -47.47 105.56
CA GLU A 905 -30.24 -46.22 105.17
C GLU A 905 -29.35 -45.37 104.23
N VAL A 906 -28.04 -45.35 104.46
CA VAL A 906 -27.07 -44.61 103.61
C VAL A 906 -26.89 -45.28 102.25
N PHE A 907 -26.99 -46.61 102.18
CA PHE A 907 -27.00 -47.35 100.89
C PHE A 907 -28.28 -47.05 100.10
N VAL A 908 -29.46 -47.19 100.71
CA VAL A 908 -30.74 -47.02 100.00
C VAL A 908 -30.92 -45.60 99.47
N ASN A 909 -30.56 -44.59 100.26
CA ASN A 909 -30.65 -43.17 99.90
C ASN A 909 -29.63 -42.75 98.79
N ALA A 910 -28.66 -43.61 98.47
CA ALA A 910 -27.77 -43.43 97.32
C ALA A 910 -28.34 -44.03 96.01
N ILE A 911 -29.45 -44.77 96.09
CA ILE A 911 -30.12 -45.42 94.95
C ILE A 911 -31.40 -44.68 94.55
N ASP A 912 -32.20 -44.20 95.49
CA ASP A 912 -33.47 -43.49 95.20
C ASP A 912 -33.30 -42.01 94.79
N HIS A 913 -32.10 -41.44 94.97
CA HIS A 913 -31.70 -40.15 94.38
C HIS A 913 -30.66 -40.33 93.26
N SER A 914 -30.59 -41.53 92.67
CA SER A 914 -29.71 -41.80 91.53
C SER A 914 -30.33 -41.36 90.21
N ASP A 915 -29.46 -41.11 89.22
CA ASP A 915 -29.87 -40.72 87.86
C ASP A 915 -30.70 -41.82 87.18
N GLU A 916 -30.38 -43.09 87.47
CA GLU A 916 -31.14 -44.26 87.01
C GLU A 916 -32.57 -44.23 87.57
N TYR A 917 -32.77 -43.74 88.79
CA TYR A 917 -34.10 -43.52 89.34
C TYR A 917 -34.80 -42.30 88.73
N PHE A 918 -34.13 -41.15 88.56
CA PHE A 918 -34.74 -39.97 87.90
C PHE A 918 -35.16 -40.23 86.45
N ALA A 919 -34.42 -41.06 85.70
CA ALA A 919 -34.82 -41.52 84.37
C ALA A 919 -36.19 -42.21 84.37
N THR A 920 -36.50 -43.02 85.41
CA THR A 920 -37.83 -43.67 85.55
C THR A 920 -39.01 -42.71 85.72
N ILE A 921 -38.76 -41.42 85.95
CA ILE A 921 -39.77 -40.35 86.05
C ILE A 921 -39.83 -39.54 84.74
N ILE A 922 -38.67 -39.22 84.14
CA ILE A 922 -38.59 -38.36 82.95
C ILE A 922 -38.97 -39.11 81.67
N GLU A 923 -38.60 -40.39 81.54
CA GLU A 923 -38.95 -41.20 80.36
C GLU A 923 -40.47 -41.31 80.14
N PRO A 924 -41.31 -41.62 81.16
CA PRO A 924 -42.76 -41.58 81.03
C PRO A 924 -43.37 -40.23 80.68
N ALA A 925 -42.80 -39.11 81.16
CA ALA A 925 -43.36 -37.78 80.92
C ALA A 925 -43.36 -37.42 79.42
N TYR A 926 -42.33 -37.85 78.69
CA TYR A 926 -42.30 -37.74 77.22
C TYR A 926 -43.35 -38.62 76.54
N GLU A 927 -43.46 -39.89 76.94
CA GLU A 927 -44.44 -40.81 76.33
C GLU A 927 -45.87 -40.34 76.55
N GLN A 928 -46.16 -39.74 77.70
CA GLN A 928 -47.42 -39.12 78.03
C GLN A 928 -47.66 -37.83 77.22
N TYR A 929 -46.81 -36.82 77.39
CA TYR A 929 -47.07 -35.48 76.86
C TYR A 929 -46.70 -35.34 75.38
N LEU A 930 -45.55 -35.83 74.92
CA LEU A 930 -45.20 -35.74 73.49
C LEU A 930 -45.65 -36.96 72.67
N GLY A 931 -46.06 -38.06 73.30
CA GLY A 931 -46.48 -39.28 72.59
C GLY A 931 -45.31 -40.06 71.98
N ARG A 932 -44.08 -39.77 72.40
CA ARG A 932 -42.83 -40.42 71.99
C ARG A 932 -41.97 -40.71 73.22
N ALA A 933 -41.04 -41.66 73.15
CA ALA A 933 -40.06 -41.85 74.21
C ALA A 933 -39.16 -40.61 74.40
N ALA A 934 -38.57 -40.48 75.60
CA ALA A 934 -37.70 -39.36 75.92
C ALA A 934 -36.43 -39.32 75.07
N ASP A 935 -36.04 -38.11 74.68
CA ASP A 935 -34.67 -37.87 74.26
C ASP A 935 -33.78 -37.67 75.50
N ALA A 936 -32.49 -38.01 75.36
CA ALA A 936 -31.57 -38.04 76.49
C ALA A 936 -31.14 -36.65 76.99
N ALA A 937 -31.62 -35.54 76.40
CA ALA A 937 -31.48 -34.19 76.97
C ALA A 937 -32.77 -33.76 77.68
N GLY A 938 -33.91 -34.30 77.28
CA GLY A 938 -34.97 -34.62 78.21
C GLY A 938 -34.41 -35.25 79.48
N ILE A 939 -33.88 -36.47 79.37
CA ILE A 939 -33.34 -37.19 80.53
C ILE A 939 -32.22 -36.38 81.21
N ASP A 940 -31.18 -35.89 80.52
CA ASP A 940 -30.04 -35.21 81.16
C ASP A 940 -30.27 -33.75 81.56
N TYR A 941 -30.87 -32.90 80.72
CA TYR A 941 -31.13 -31.50 81.13
C TYR A 941 -32.21 -31.48 82.22
N TRP A 942 -33.27 -32.30 82.14
CA TRP A 942 -34.21 -32.41 83.26
C TRP A 942 -33.63 -33.12 84.48
N THR A 943 -32.83 -34.19 84.35
CA THR A 943 -32.12 -34.79 85.52
C THR A 943 -31.12 -33.81 86.11
N SER A 944 -30.46 -32.96 85.31
CA SER A 944 -29.58 -31.91 85.82
C SER A 944 -30.37 -30.87 86.61
N LEU A 945 -31.57 -30.54 86.16
CA LEU A 945 -32.47 -29.62 86.84
C LEU A 945 -33.04 -30.27 88.12
N MET A 946 -33.46 -31.54 88.09
CA MET A 946 -33.94 -32.27 89.28
C MET A 946 -32.83 -32.46 90.32
N ARG A 947 -31.60 -32.73 89.91
CA ARG A 947 -30.41 -32.69 90.79
C ARG A 947 -30.12 -31.29 91.36
N GLN A 948 -30.57 -30.23 90.69
CA GLN A 948 -30.54 -28.85 91.19
C GLN A 948 -31.81 -28.45 91.97
N GLY A 949 -32.75 -29.38 92.19
CA GLY A 949 -33.98 -29.15 92.95
C GLY A 949 -35.16 -28.56 92.16
N LEU A 950 -35.11 -28.58 90.83
CA LEU A 950 -36.31 -28.47 90.00
C LEU A 950 -37.23 -29.65 90.31
N THR A 951 -38.54 -29.42 90.42
CA THR A 951 -39.48 -30.51 90.65
C THR A 951 -39.98 -31.12 89.34
N ASP A 952 -40.45 -32.36 89.48
CA ASP A 952 -41.23 -33.12 88.50
C ASP A 952 -42.47 -32.37 87.97
N GLN A 953 -42.95 -31.29 88.61
CA GLN A 953 -44.04 -30.46 88.05
C GLN A 953 -43.57 -29.33 87.12
N GLN A 954 -42.29 -28.93 87.17
CA GLN A 954 -41.76 -27.92 86.26
C GLN A 954 -41.31 -28.55 84.93
N LEU A 955 -40.93 -29.83 84.99
CA LEU A 955 -40.75 -30.75 83.86
C LEU A 955 -41.92 -30.66 82.86
N GLU A 956 -43.13 -30.95 83.33
CA GLU A 956 -44.33 -31.13 82.52
C GLU A 956 -44.77 -29.82 81.82
N ALA A 957 -44.49 -28.68 82.44
CA ALA A 957 -44.95 -27.38 81.95
C ALA A 957 -44.34 -26.99 80.59
N ASP A 958 -43.02 -27.18 80.43
CA ASP A 958 -42.32 -26.80 79.19
C ASP A 958 -42.58 -27.81 78.05
N PHE A 959 -43.01 -29.04 78.36
CA PHE A 959 -43.45 -30.00 77.34
C PHE A 959 -44.74 -29.57 76.64
N ILE A 960 -45.74 -29.15 77.40
CA ILE A 960 -47.08 -28.88 76.88
C ILE A 960 -47.15 -27.51 76.18
N GLY A 961 -46.26 -26.59 76.57
CA GLY A 961 -46.00 -25.34 75.86
C GLY A 961 -45.11 -25.47 74.62
N SER A 962 -44.66 -26.67 74.26
CA SER A 962 -43.79 -26.88 73.10
C SER A 962 -44.55 -26.86 71.76
N GLU A 963 -43.87 -26.39 70.72
CA GLU A 963 -44.40 -26.40 69.34
C GLU A 963 -44.58 -27.84 68.81
N GLU A 964 -43.82 -28.80 69.36
CA GLU A 964 -44.01 -30.23 69.11
C GLU A 964 -45.33 -30.77 69.68
N PHE A 965 -45.72 -30.33 70.89
CA PHE A 965 -47.04 -30.65 71.46
C PHE A 965 -48.19 -29.97 70.67
N TYR A 966 -47.96 -28.76 70.17
CA TYR A 966 -48.92 -28.04 69.31
C TYR A 966 -49.18 -28.78 67.98
N ASP A 967 -48.13 -29.25 67.30
CA ASP A 967 -48.27 -30.05 66.08
C ASP A 967 -48.89 -31.45 66.38
N LYS A 968 -48.49 -32.11 67.48
CA LYS A 968 -49.10 -33.38 67.97
C LYS A 968 -50.61 -33.26 68.14
N ALA A 969 -51.10 -32.11 68.63
CA ALA A 969 -52.51 -31.89 68.91
C ALA A 969 -53.40 -31.82 67.66
N GLY A 970 -52.85 -31.35 66.51
CA GLY A 970 -53.60 -31.17 65.27
C GLY A 970 -53.15 -29.97 64.42
N GLY A 971 -52.26 -29.11 64.94
CA GLY A 971 -51.71 -27.98 64.21
C GLY A 971 -52.64 -26.76 64.09
N THR A 972 -53.72 -26.68 64.87
CA THR A 972 -54.57 -25.47 64.98
C THR A 972 -54.74 -25.02 66.42
N ASP A 973 -54.94 -23.71 66.62
CA ASP A 973 -55.17 -23.08 67.94
C ASP A 973 -56.28 -23.77 68.75
N LEU A 974 -57.29 -24.32 68.08
CA LEU A 974 -58.42 -25.00 68.72
C LEU A 974 -58.03 -26.39 69.22
N ASP A 975 -57.40 -27.18 68.36
CA ASP A 975 -57.02 -28.56 68.66
C ASP A 975 -55.96 -28.62 69.78
N TRP A 976 -55.03 -27.65 69.82
CA TRP A 976 -54.05 -27.53 70.90
C TRP A 976 -54.68 -27.24 72.28
N VAL A 977 -55.67 -26.36 72.35
CA VAL A 977 -56.36 -26.06 73.62
C VAL A 977 -57.09 -27.29 74.16
N ASP A 978 -57.76 -28.06 73.29
CA ASP A 978 -58.40 -29.32 73.68
C ASP A 978 -57.38 -30.38 74.12
N ALA A 979 -56.27 -30.56 73.38
CA ALA A 979 -55.21 -31.51 73.75
C ALA A 979 -54.54 -31.16 75.10
N MET A 980 -54.26 -29.87 75.35
CA MET A 980 -53.72 -29.40 76.63
C MET A 980 -54.67 -29.73 77.80
N TYR A 981 -55.97 -29.50 77.63
CA TYR A 981 -56.97 -29.83 78.66
C TYR A 981 -57.10 -31.35 78.85
N GLN A 982 -56.94 -32.14 77.78
CA GLN A 982 -57.03 -33.59 77.85
C GLN A 982 -55.83 -34.23 78.57
N ASP A 983 -54.60 -33.82 78.25
CA ASP A 983 -53.39 -34.42 78.84
C ASP A 983 -53.08 -33.90 80.27
N LEU A 984 -53.59 -32.72 80.67
CA LEU A 984 -53.47 -32.21 82.06
C LEU A 984 -54.66 -32.53 82.97
N LEU A 985 -55.90 -32.53 82.46
CA LEU A 985 -57.12 -32.61 83.27
C LEU A 985 -58.05 -33.77 82.88
N GLY A 986 -57.71 -34.55 81.85
CA GLY A 986 -58.48 -35.71 81.40
C GLY A 986 -59.83 -35.39 80.74
N ARG A 987 -60.04 -34.15 80.26
CA ARG A 987 -61.32 -33.69 79.67
C ARG A 987 -61.12 -32.72 78.50
N PRO A 988 -62.12 -32.54 77.61
CA PRO A 988 -62.14 -31.47 76.61
C PRO A 988 -62.59 -30.11 77.18
N ALA A 989 -62.50 -29.06 76.36
CA ALA A 989 -62.94 -27.70 76.61
C ALA A 989 -64.47 -27.49 76.47
N ASP A 990 -64.94 -26.30 76.84
CA ASP A 990 -66.35 -25.89 76.84
C ASP A 990 -66.68 -25.04 75.58
N ALA A 991 -67.93 -25.12 75.08
CA ALA A 991 -68.41 -24.50 73.81
C ALA A 991 -69.48 -23.41 74.00
#